data_AF-A0A961SM34-F1
#
_entry.id   AF-A0A961SM34-F1
#
_cell.length_a   1.000
_cell.length_b   1.000
_cell.length_c   1.000
_cell.angle_alpha   90.00
_cell.angle_beta   90.00
_cell.angle_gamma   90.00
#
_symmetry.space_group_name_H-M   'P 1'
#
loop_
_entity.id
_entity.type
_entity.pdbx_description
1 polymer ?
#
loop_
_entity_poly.entity_id
_entity_poly.type
_entity_poly.pdbx_seq_one_letter_code
_entity_poly.pdbx_strand_id
1 'polypeptide(L)'
;MAHVFANPKIAEGRSGLWAGLALMLGVIIAGLLMPASLARLSDQALVPLSDWVGAALNWFARDAGIGGVKIAEITRALAAAAQTPIDWLKLVLADGWIRGAGFNKVQIAPPLSWFGVVLATALLGHRLSGRGLAALALVAGAYLVFFGLWASAMTTLASVVICVVVALALGLAMGIWAYRSARAETWLRAIMNVMQTVPIFSYLLPTLLLFGYGPSAALFATVVYALPPMVHATVLALRSVPSETLELARMTGCSRAQTLWKVELPVATPRLAIGLNQVVMMTLNMVIIASMIGAGGLGYDVLRALRRLDFGAGFEAGMGIVALAVVLDRLTQAAAHNQSTGRRGLWSRRDTLLALVLLLAPTVASLAWPPLAAWPGAWTLTTAPFWNGAVSLINQNFYEPLEAIRTGMLLGVMNPLRDLLQAAPWSLVVVLLALAGQTLGGLRTALTVLLLMLFVLATGYWQAAMSSIYLTVLSVALALAIGLPLGIWVSGQPRLHRPVQLVLDTLQTLPTLVYLLPAVMLFRNGDFSALIAIVSYAVAPAIRYGMVGMAHVPSERMEAALMSGCTPWQSFRHVRLPSALPTLLLGVNQTVMMALSMLVIAALVGTRELGQEVYTSLARGETGPGIVAGLCVACIALVADALLKSGAQRAARHEGEAHA
;
A
#
# COMPACT_ATOMS: atom_id res chain seq x y z
N MET A 1 19.44 -5.57 47.99
CA MET A 1 19.29 -5.70 46.53
C MET A 1 18.20 -6.72 46.12
N ALA A 2 17.09 -6.79 46.86
CA ALA A 2 15.90 -7.60 46.54
C ALA A 2 14.64 -6.74 46.27
N HIS A 3 14.81 -5.41 46.14
CA HIS A 3 13.72 -4.45 45.91
C HIS A 3 13.73 -3.81 44.51
N VAL A 4 14.67 -4.19 43.62
CA VAL A 4 14.75 -3.67 42.24
C VAL A 4 13.97 -4.54 41.24
N PHE A 5 13.60 -5.77 41.63
CA PHE A 5 12.85 -6.70 40.76
C PHE A 5 11.41 -7.00 41.23
N ALA A 6 10.95 -6.33 42.28
CA ALA A 6 9.57 -6.42 42.76
C ALA A 6 8.80 -5.14 42.38
N ASN A 7 8.52 -4.97 41.07
CA ASN A 7 7.45 -4.08 40.66
C ASN A 7 6.13 -4.88 40.70
N PRO A 8 5.16 -4.57 41.59
CA PRO A 8 3.93 -5.34 41.74
C PRO A 8 2.90 -5.10 40.62
N LYS A 9 3.30 -4.61 39.45
CA LYS A 9 2.41 -4.38 38.29
C LYS A 9 2.39 -5.52 37.27
N ILE A 10 2.76 -6.75 37.66
CA ILE A 10 2.61 -7.95 36.82
C ILE A 10 1.68 -8.98 37.50
N ALA A 11 0.63 -8.47 38.16
CA ALA A 11 -0.56 -9.23 38.54
C ALA A 11 -1.75 -8.93 37.58
N GLU A 12 -1.48 -8.37 36.40
CA GLU A 12 -2.50 -7.81 35.49
C GLU A 12 -3.12 -8.80 34.49
N GLY A 13 -3.01 -10.11 34.73
CA GLY A 13 -3.74 -11.10 33.93
C GLY A 13 -5.25 -11.12 34.20
N ARG A 14 -5.68 -10.78 35.43
CA ARG A 14 -7.10 -10.66 35.81
C ARG A 14 -7.59 -9.21 35.76
N SER A 15 -6.75 -8.22 36.08
CA SER A 15 -7.17 -6.80 36.08
C SER A 15 -7.46 -6.24 34.69
N GLY A 16 -6.83 -6.74 33.63
CA GLY A 16 -7.14 -6.34 32.25
C GLY A 16 -8.54 -6.77 31.80
N LEU A 17 -8.98 -7.97 32.17
CA LEU A 17 -10.34 -8.46 31.93
C LEU A 17 -11.39 -7.66 32.72
N TRP A 18 -11.11 -7.36 33.99
CA TRP A 18 -11.99 -6.52 34.81
C TRP A 18 -12.01 -5.05 34.37
N ALA A 19 -10.89 -4.51 33.91
CA ALA A 19 -10.82 -3.17 33.34
C ALA A 19 -11.57 -3.09 31.99
N GLY A 20 -11.47 -4.12 31.14
CA GLY A 20 -12.24 -4.21 29.90
C GLY A 20 -13.74 -4.36 30.15
N LEU A 21 -14.13 -5.18 31.13
CA LEU A 21 -15.53 -5.32 31.58
C LEU A 21 -16.06 -4.03 32.20
N ALA A 22 -15.26 -3.32 33.01
CA ALA A 22 -15.61 -2.04 33.60
C ALA A 22 -15.73 -0.93 32.54
N LEU A 23 -14.87 -0.95 31.51
CA LEU A 23 -14.97 -0.05 30.36
C LEU A 23 -16.25 -0.34 29.55
N MET A 24 -16.56 -1.62 29.29
CA MET A 24 -17.81 -2.02 28.63
C MET A 24 -19.05 -1.60 29.45
N LEU A 25 -19.06 -1.88 30.75
CA LEU A 25 -20.13 -1.45 31.65
C LEU A 25 -20.23 0.08 31.69
N GLY A 26 -19.11 0.79 31.72
CA GLY A 26 -19.07 2.26 31.65
C GLY A 26 -19.65 2.80 30.35
N VAL A 27 -19.37 2.15 29.21
CA VAL A 27 -19.94 2.52 27.89
C VAL A 27 -21.45 2.29 27.86
N ILE A 28 -21.92 1.16 28.37
CA ILE A 28 -23.33 0.81 28.42
C ILE A 28 -24.08 1.77 29.35
N ILE A 29 -23.55 2.01 30.55
CA ILE A 29 -24.14 2.92 31.56
C ILE A 29 -24.14 4.36 31.05
N ALA A 30 -23.06 4.83 30.42
CA ALA A 30 -23.04 6.16 29.80
C ALA A 30 -24.05 6.27 28.66
N GLY A 31 -24.21 5.24 27.83
CA GLY A 31 -25.23 5.21 26.78
C GLY A 31 -26.67 5.27 27.30
N LEU A 32 -26.93 4.70 28.47
CA LEU A 32 -28.24 4.71 29.13
C LEU A 32 -28.54 6.00 29.91
N LEU A 33 -27.51 6.66 30.46
CA LEU A 33 -27.67 7.84 31.32
C LEU A 33 -27.45 9.17 30.60
N MET A 34 -26.84 9.19 29.41
CA MET A 34 -26.54 10.45 28.73
C MET A 34 -27.75 11.04 28.00
N PRO A 35 -27.88 12.39 27.99
CA PRO A 35 -28.86 13.10 27.18
C PRO A 35 -28.77 12.68 25.70
N ALA A 36 -29.92 12.58 25.02
CA ALA A 36 -29.98 12.16 23.61
C ALA A 36 -29.09 13.01 22.69
N SER A 37 -28.87 14.29 23.02
CA SER A 37 -27.98 15.21 22.30
C SER A 37 -26.48 14.88 22.40
N LEU A 38 -26.05 14.24 23.50
CA LEU A 38 -24.67 13.75 23.69
C LEU A 38 -24.48 12.32 23.17
N ALA A 39 -25.58 11.63 22.86
CA ALA A 39 -25.58 10.30 22.25
C ALA A 39 -25.65 10.35 20.72
N ARG A 40 -26.43 11.28 20.14
CA ARG A 40 -26.53 11.52 18.70
C ARG A 40 -26.52 13.02 18.41
N LEU A 41 -25.68 13.46 17.48
CA LEU A 41 -25.78 14.82 16.95
C LEU A 41 -27.14 14.98 16.25
N SER A 42 -27.78 16.14 16.41
CA SER A 42 -28.94 16.49 15.60
C SER A 42 -28.51 16.75 14.15
N ASP A 43 -29.35 16.39 13.18
CA ASP A 43 -29.04 16.58 11.75
C ASP A 43 -28.78 18.06 11.39
N GLN A 44 -29.33 18.99 12.17
CA GLN A 44 -29.10 20.44 12.00
C GLN A 44 -27.70 20.91 12.47
N ALA A 45 -27.03 20.14 13.32
CA ALA A 45 -25.67 20.44 13.82
C ALA A 45 -24.56 19.89 12.91
N LEU A 46 -24.92 19.15 11.85
CA LEU A 46 -23.98 18.63 10.88
C LEU A 46 -23.45 19.75 9.98
N VAL A 47 -22.15 19.73 9.73
CA VAL A 47 -21.52 20.62 8.77
C VAL A 47 -21.74 20.03 7.38
N PRO A 48 -22.37 20.74 6.43
CA PRO A 48 -22.61 20.25 5.07
C PRO A 48 -21.33 20.32 4.22
N LEU A 49 -20.24 19.75 4.75
CA LEU A 49 -18.91 19.78 4.13
C LEU A 49 -18.90 19.03 2.80
N SER A 50 -19.63 17.92 2.69
CA SER A 50 -19.76 17.17 1.43
C SER A 50 -20.36 18.04 0.34
N ASP A 51 -21.38 18.84 0.65
CA ASP A 51 -22.00 19.76 -0.31
C ASP A 51 -21.05 20.88 -0.69
N TRP A 52 -20.34 21.46 0.28
CA TRP A 52 -19.35 22.51 0.04
C TRP A 52 -18.18 22.02 -0.82
N VAL A 53 -17.64 20.85 -0.52
CA VAL A 53 -16.54 20.24 -1.28
C VAL A 53 -17.00 19.88 -2.69
N GLY A 54 -18.20 19.29 -2.82
CA GLY A 54 -18.79 18.96 -4.12
C GLY A 54 -19.03 20.21 -4.98
N ALA A 55 -19.64 21.25 -4.41
CA ALA A 55 -19.87 22.52 -5.07
C ALA A 55 -18.56 23.20 -5.46
N ALA A 56 -17.58 23.26 -4.56
CA ALA A 56 -16.28 23.86 -4.83
C ALA A 56 -15.53 23.14 -5.95
N LEU A 57 -15.54 21.80 -5.98
CA LEU A 57 -14.90 21.04 -7.05
C LEU A 57 -15.64 21.13 -8.37
N ASN A 58 -16.97 21.13 -8.36
CA ASN A 58 -17.75 21.32 -9.58
C ASN A 58 -17.52 22.71 -10.16
N TRP A 59 -17.54 23.75 -9.33
CA TRP A 59 -17.16 25.11 -9.73
C TRP A 59 -15.73 25.15 -10.29
N PHE A 60 -14.77 24.57 -9.57
CA PHE A 60 -13.37 24.55 -9.99
C PHE A 60 -13.17 23.81 -11.33
N ALA A 61 -13.87 22.71 -11.55
CA ALA A 61 -13.74 21.94 -12.78
C ALA A 61 -14.47 22.60 -13.96
N ARG A 62 -15.69 23.13 -13.75
CA ARG A 62 -16.59 23.53 -14.84
C ARG A 62 -16.58 25.02 -15.15
N ASP A 63 -16.43 25.85 -14.12
CA ASP A 63 -16.66 27.30 -14.20
C ASP A 63 -15.38 28.12 -14.00
N ALA A 64 -14.45 27.64 -13.18
CA ALA A 64 -13.18 28.32 -12.99
C ALA A 64 -12.35 28.31 -14.28
N GLY A 65 -11.66 29.42 -14.53
CA GLY A 65 -10.79 29.59 -15.69
C GLY A 65 -9.59 30.46 -15.38
N ILE A 66 -8.50 30.23 -16.13
CA ILE A 66 -7.26 31.00 -16.04
C ILE A 66 -7.07 31.68 -17.40
N GLY A 67 -7.07 33.01 -17.42
CA GLY A 67 -6.89 33.76 -18.67
C GLY A 67 -8.00 33.52 -19.71
N GLY A 68 -9.23 33.23 -19.28
CA GLY A 68 -10.39 32.97 -20.15
C GLY A 68 -10.55 31.51 -20.60
N VAL A 69 -9.59 30.63 -20.32
CA VAL A 69 -9.67 29.19 -20.62
C VAL A 69 -10.14 28.44 -19.38
N LYS A 70 -11.15 27.57 -19.54
CA LYS A 70 -11.69 26.76 -18.44
C LYS A 70 -10.66 25.78 -17.91
N ILE A 71 -10.64 25.55 -16.60
CA ILE A 71 -9.69 24.61 -15.97
C ILE A 71 -9.83 23.21 -16.55
N ALA A 72 -11.06 22.74 -16.79
CA ALA A 72 -11.27 21.45 -17.47
C ALA A 72 -10.56 21.38 -18.83
N GLU A 73 -10.54 22.44 -19.63
CA GLU A 73 -9.83 22.41 -20.92
C GLU A 73 -8.32 22.30 -20.73
N ILE A 74 -7.77 23.00 -19.76
CA ILE A 74 -6.34 22.93 -19.41
C ILE A 74 -5.98 21.53 -18.92
N THR A 75 -6.77 20.96 -18.00
CA THR A 75 -6.52 19.62 -17.46
C THR A 75 -6.70 18.55 -18.53
N ARG A 76 -7.64 18.71 -19.46
CA ARG A 76 -7.83 17.79 -20.60
C ARG A 76 -6.72 17.91 -21.63
N ALA A 77 -6.21 19.11 -21.89
CA ALA A 77 -5.04 19.30 -22.74
C ALA A 77 -3.80 18.65 -22.11
N LEU A 78 -3.60 18.79 -20.79
CA LEU A 78 -2.54 18.11 -20.06
C LEU A 78 -2.72 16.59 -20.10
N ALA A 79 -3.95 16.10 -19.97
CA ALA A 79 -4.27 14.68 -20.10
C ALA A 79 -3.96 14.14 -21.49
N ALA A 80 -4.31 14.87 -22.55
CA ALA A 80 -3.97 14.51 -23.92
C ALA A 80 -2.45 14.48 -24.12
N ALA A 81 -1.72 15.49 -23.62
CA ALA A 81 -0.27 15.54 -23.67
C ALA A 81 0.37 14.34 -22.96
N ALA A 82 -0.11 13.99 -21.75
CA ALA A 82 0.36 12.84 -20.99
C ALA A 82 -0.04 11.50 -21.61
N GLN A 83 -1.14 11.45 -22.37
CA GLN A 83 -1.58 10.26 -23.09
C GLN A 83 -0.65 9.93 -24.27
N THR A 84 -0.12 10.93 -24.98
CA THR A 84 0.72 10.70 -26.17
C THR A 84 1.92 9.77 -25.94
N PRO A 85 2.77 9.91 -24.89
CA PRO A 85 3.86 8.97 -24.65
C PRO A 85 3.37 7.58 -24.23
N ILE A 86 2.22 7.48 -23.55
CA ILE A 86 1.62 6.19 -23.17
C ILE A 86 1.17 5.45 -24.44
N ASP A 87 0.43 6.13 -25.32
CA ASP A 87 -0.06 5.54 -26.56
C ASP A 87 1.10 5.15 -27.48
N TRP A 88 2.15 5.99 -27.54
CA TRP A 88 3.36 5.66 -28.29
C TRP A 88 4.03 4.39 -27.76
N LEU A 89 4.18 4.26 -26.44
CA LEU A 89 4.70 3.03 -25.83
C LEU A 89 3.77 1.83 -26.03
N LYS A 90 2.44 2.02 -26.01
CA LYS A 90 1.46 0.94 -26.28
C LYS A 90 1.54 0.46 -27.73
N LEU A 91 1.70 1.36 -28.70
CA LEU A 91 1.92 0.99 -30.11
C LEU A 91 3.20 0.16 -30.25
N VAL A 92 4.28 0.54 -29.57
CA VAL A 92 5.55 -0.18 -29.62
C VAL A 92 5.48 -1.54 -28.92
N LEU A 93 4.85 -1.62 -27.74
CA LEU A 93 4.93 -2.80 -26.87
C LEU A 93 3.74 -3.76 -26.99
N ALA A 94 2.55 -3.29 -27.33
CA ALA A 94 1.31 -4.06 -27.22
C ALA A 94 0.51 -4.12 -28.52
N ASP A 95 0.11 -2.97 -29.08
CA ASP A 95 -0.88 -2.92 -30.17
C ASP A 95 -0.25 -3.07 -31.57
N GLY A 96 1.02 -2.68 -31.73
CA GLY A 96 1.65 -2.51 -33.04
C GLY A 96 1.18 -1.24 -33.75
N TRP A 97 1.79 -0.93 -34.89
CA TRP A 97 1.39 0.23 -35.69
C TRP A 97 0.18 -0.11 -36.54
N ILE A 98 -0.94 0.55 -36.27
CA ILE A 98 -2.22 0.31 -36.92
C ILE A 98 -2.63 1.53 -37.74
N ARG A 99 -3.14 1.32 -38.97
CA ARG A 99 -3.80 2.33 -39.79
C ARG A 99 -5.32 2.12 -39.76
N GLY A 100 -6.08 3.21 -39.70
CA GLY A 100 -7.54 3.18 -39.75
C GLY A 100 -8.20 3.15 -38.36
N ALA A 101 -9.53 3.23 -38.35
CA ALA A 101 -10.35 3.26 -37.14
C ALA A 101 -11.50 2.23 -37.22
N GLY A 102 -11.96 1.76 -36.07
CA GLY A 102 -13.06 0.78 -35.99
C GLY A 102 -12.74 -0.54 -36.67
N PHE A 103 -13.59 -0.96 -37.60
CA PHE A 103 -13.47 -2.22 -38.35
C PHE A 103 -12.42 -2.19 -39.45
N ASN A 104 -11.95 -1.01 -39.87
CA ASN A 104 -10.94 -0.84 -40.93
C ASN A 104 -9.50 -0.79 -40.38
N LYS A 105 -9.25 -1.41 -39.23
CA LYS A 105 -7.91 -1.46 -38.62
C LYS A 105 -7.01 -2.43 -39.38
N VAL A 106 -5.99 -1.91 -40.05
CA VAL A 106 -4.95 -2.71 -40.72
C VAL A 106 -3.64 -2.50 -39.97
N GLN A 107 -3.03 -3.58 -39.50
CA GLN A 107 -1.73 -3.54 -38.84
C GLN A 107 -0.63 -3.37 -39.89
N ILE A 108 0.09 -2.24 -39.84
CA ILE A 108 1.22 -1.92 -40.72
C ILE A 108 2.48 -2.63 -40.22
N ALA A 109 2.72 -2.58 -38.91
CA ALA A 109 3.88 -3.21 -38.28
C ALA A 109 3.48 -3.89 -36.97
N PRO A 110 4.02 -5.08 -36.69
CA PRO A 110 3.78 -5.77 -35.42
C PRO A 110 4.37 -4.98 -34.24
N PRO A 111 3.83 -5.16 -33.02
CA PRO A 111 4.52 -4.70 -31.81
C PRO A 111 5.86 -5.43 -31.65
N LEU A 112 6.70 -4.94 -30.74
CA LEU A 112 7.93 -5.63 -30.37
C LEU A 112 7.61 -7.07 -29.95
N SER A 113 8.35 -8.01 -30.56
CA SER A 113 8.19 -9.43 -30.29
C SER A 113 8.39 -9.72 -28.80
N TRP A 114 7.49 -10.52 -28.23
CA TRP A 114 7.60 -10.95 -26.83
C TRP A 114 8.95 -11.60 -26.55
N PHE A 115 9.46 -12.39 -27.49
CA PHE A 115 10.73 -13.09 -27.38
C PHE A 115 11.89 -12.09 -27.31
N GLY A 116 11.85 -11.07 -28.18
CA GLY A 116 12.88 -10.03 -28.19
C GLY A 116 12.89 -9.18 -26.92
N VAL A 117 11.71 -8.78 -26.43
CA VAL A 117 11.58 -8.02 -25.17
C VAL A 117 12.11 -8.83 -24.00
N VAL A 118 11.70 -10.09 -23.87
CA VAL A 118 12.15 -10.99 -22.79
C VAL A 118 13.67 -11.19 -22.82
N LEU A 119 14.27 -11.43 -24.00
CA LEU A 119 15.72 -11.57 -24.12
C LEU A 119 16.48 -10.28 -23.82
N ALA A 120 15.97 -9.13 -24.27
CA ALA A 120 16.58 -7.84 -23.99
C ALA A 120 16.53 -7.51 -22.49
N THR A 121 15.39 -7.77 -21.84
CA THR A 121 15.25 -7.61 -20.38
C THR A 121 16.14 -8.60 -19.61
N ALA A 122 16.27 -9.84 -20.08
CA ALA A 122 17.17 -10.82 -19.47
C ALA A 122 18.65 -10.44 -19.63
N LEU A 123 19.06 -9.89 -20.78
CA LEU A 123 20.40 -9.36 -21.00
C LEU A 123 20.67 -8.18 -20.05
N LEU A 124 19.72 -7.26 -19.92
CA LEU A 124 19.81 -6.14 -18.97
C LEU A 124 19.98 -6.66 -17.54
N GLY A 125 19.14 -7.60 -17.11
CA GLY A 125 19.24 -8.24 -15.81
C GLY A 125 20.59 -8.93 -15.57
N HIS A 126 21.11 -9.63 -16.59
CA HIS A 126 22.42 -10.26 -16.55
C HIS A 126 23.55 -9.27 -16.29
N ARG A 127 23.49 -8.10 -16.96
CA ARG A 127 24.50 -7.05 -16.81
C ARG A 127 24.43 -6.35 -15.45
N LEU A 128 23.22 -6.16 -14.93
CA LEU A 128 23.02 -5.48 -13.65
C LEU A 128 23.36 -6.37 -12.45
N SER A 129 22.83 -7.59 -12.36
CA SER A 129 22.94 -8.41 -11.15
C SER A 129 23.44 -9.85 -11.41
N GLY A 130 23.70 -10.21 -12.67
CA GLY A 130 24.17 -11.53 -13.05
C GLY A 130 23.06 -12.51 -13.44
N ARG A 131 23.40 -13.81 -13.49
CA ARG A 131 22.54 -14.86 -14.05
C ARG A 131 21.19 -15.03 -13.34
N GLY A 132 21.13 -14.76 -12.03
CA GLY A 132 19.89 -14.90 -11.26
C GLY A 132 18.78 -13.95 -11.74
N LEU A 133 19.11 -12.67 -11.95
CA LEU A 133 18.15 -11.68 -12.42
C LEU A 133 17.75 -11.91 -13.89
N ALA A 134 18.69 -12.41 -14.71
CA ALA A 134 18.38 -12.83 -16.07
C ALA A 134 17.39 -14.00 -16.11
N ALA A 135 17.62 -15.04 -15.29
CA ALA A 135 16.71 -16.17 -15.18
C ALA A 135 15.33 -15.73 -14.67
N LEU A 136 15.28 -14.82 -13.71
CA LEU A 136 14.01 -14.24 -13.22
C LEU A 136 13.24 -13.54 -14.34
N ALA A 137 13.91 -12.71 -15.15
CA ALA A 137 13.27 -12.05 -16.29
C ALA A 137 12.77 -13.04 -17.35
N LEU A 138 13.52 -14.11 -17.63
CA LEU A 138 13.11 -15.17 -18.54
C LEU A 138 11.88 -15.93 -18.03
N VAL A 139 11.87 -16.30 -16.75
CA VAL A 139 10.75 -17.03 -16.12
C VAL A 139 9.49 -16.15 -16.08
N ALA A 140 9.62 -14.89 -15.68
CA ALA A 140 8.51 -13.94 -15.66
C ALA A 140 7.96 -13.69 -17.08
N GLY A 141 8.84 -13.52 -18.06
CA GLY A 141 8.46 -13.37 -19.47
C GLY A 141 7.72 -14.61 -20.01
N ALA A 142 8.27 -15.79 -19.76
CA ALA A 142 7.65 -17.06 -20.13
C ALA A 142 6.28 -17.23 -19.48
N TYR A 143 6.13 -16.88 -18.20
CA TYR A 143 4.84 -16.90 -17.51
C TYR A 143 3.81 -16.01 -18.22
N LEU A 144 4.13 -14.74 -18.48
CA LEU A 144 3.20 -13.82 -19.14
C LEU A 144 2.79 -14.29 -20.53
N VAL A 145 3.69 -14.92 -21.28
CA VAL A 145 3.44 -15.42 -22.64
C VAL A 145 2.60 -16.69 -22.62
N PHE A 146 3.01 -17.70 -21.85
CA PHE A 146 2.31 -18.98 -21.81
C PHE A 146 0.89 -18.86 -21.25
N PHE A 147 0.62 -17.94 -20.32
CA PHE A 147 -0.72 -17.69 -19.80
C PHE A 147 -1.55 -16.70 -20.64
N GLY A 148 -1.04 -16.25 -21.79
CA GLY A 148 -1.77 -15.32 -22.67
C GLY A 148 -1.95 -13.90 -22.11
N LEU A 149 -1.14 -13.53 -21.11
CA LEU A 149 -1.20 -12.25 -20.39
C LEU A 149 -0.28 -11.17 -20.99
N TRP A 150 0.49 -11.49 -22.04
CA TRP A 150 1.52 -10.61 -22.60
C TRP A 150 1.00 -9.23 -23.04
N ALA A 151 -0.07 -9.18 -23.84
CA ALA A 151 -0.61 -7.91 -24.34
C ALA A 151 -1.12 -7.01 -23.20
N SER A 152 -1.82 -7.60 -22.24
CA SER A 152 -2.26 -6.92 -21.02
C SER A 152 -1.08 -6.43 -20.17
N ALA A 153 -0.02 -7.23 -20.06
CA ALA A 153 1.20 -6.87 -19.34
C ALA A 153 1.94 -5.71 -20.00
N MET A 154 2.06 -5.71 -21.33
CA MET A 154 2.69 -4.61 -22.07
C MET A 154 1.89 -3.31 -22.01
N THR A 155 0.56 -3.39 -22.04
CA THR A 155 -0.33 -2.24 -21.82
C THR A 155 -0.14 -1.64 -20.42
N THR A 156 0.02 -2.51 -19.43
CA THR A 156 0.29 -2.14 -18.04
C THR A 156 1.67 -1.49 -17.93
N LEU A 157 2.71 -2.14 -18.47
CA LEU A 157 4.08 -1.68 -18.45
C LEU A 157 4.23 -0.29 -19.09
N ALA A 158 3.60 -0.07 -20.26
CA ALA A 158 3.61 1.22 -20.93
C ALA A 158 3.08 2.36 -20.03
N SER A 159 1.97 2.11 -19.33
CA SER A 159 1.36 3.09 -18.45
C SER A 159 2.19 3.30 -17.16
N VAL A 160 2.64 2.21 -16.54
CA VAL A 160 3.45 2.21 -15.30
C VAL A 160 4.77 2.94 -15.51
N VAL A 161 5.48 2.70 -16.62
CA VAL A 161 6.78 3.35 -16.90
C VAL A 161 6.63 4.88 -16.96
N ILE A 162 5.61 5.39 -17.67
CA ILE A 162 5.39 6.84 -17.73
C ILE A 162 5.01 7.38 -16.35
N CYS A 163 4.14 6.68 -15.60
CA CYS A 163 3.77 7.10 -14.24
C CYS A 163 4.99 7.19 -13.31
N VAL A 164 5.87 6.18 -13.33
CA VAL A 164 7.08 6.15 -12.50
C VAL A 164 8.03 7.29 -12.88
N VAL A 165 8.24 7.54 -14.17
CA VAL A 165 9.12 8.64 -14.62
C VAL A 165 8.58 10.00 -14.16
N VAL A 166 7.27 10.25 -14.32
CA VAL A 166 6.64 11.51 -13.91
C VAL A 166 6.64 11.65 -12.39
N ALA A 167 6.27 10.61 -11.64
CA ALA A 167 6.27 10.62 -10.19
C ALA A 167 7.67 10.80 -9.59
N LEU A 168 8.69 10.17 -10.20
CA LEU A 168 10.09 10.35 -9.80
C LEU A 168 10.55 11.79 -10.04
N ALA A 169 10.28 12.35 -11.22
CA ALA A 169 10.69 13.71 -11.56
C ALA A 169 10.04 14.74 -10.62
N LEU A 170 8.73 14.66 -10.42
CA LEU A 170 7.98 15.57 -9.54
C LEU A 170 8.35 15.36 -8.06
N GLY A 171 8.45 14.11 -7.61
CA GLY A 171 8.80 13.77 -6.23
C GLY A 171 10.21 14.21 -5.84
N LEU A 172 11.19 14.02 -6.74
CA LEU A 172 12.54 14.52 -6.56
C LEU A 172 12.57 16.05 -6.53
N ALA A 173 11.87 16.72 -7.45
CA ALA A 173 11.81 18.18 -7.51
C ALA A 173 11.20 18.77 -6.23
N MET A 174 10.05 18.25 -5.78
CA MET A 174 9.38 18.66 -4.54
C MET A 174 10.23 18.33 -3.31
N GLY A 175 10.91 17.19 -3.29
CA GLY A 175 11.81 16.78 -2.21
C GLY A 175 13.06 17.66 -2.09
N ILE A 176 13.68 18.02 -3.22
CA ILE A 176 14.80 18.98 -3.26
C ILE A 176 14.33 20.36 -2.79
N TRP A 177 13.13 20.78 -3.18
CA TRP A 177 12.56 22.06 -2.74
C TRP A 177 12.31 22.08 -1.22
N ALA A 178 11.74 21.00 -0.66
CA ALA A 178 11.59 20.82 0.79
C ALA A 178 12.96 20.85 1.50
N TYR A 179 13.96 20.11 1.00
CA TYR A 179 15.30 20.09 1.58
C TYR A 179 15.93 21.49 1.69
N ARG A 180 15.72 22.34 0.68
CA ARG A 180 16.31 23.69 0.63
C ARG A 180 15.58 24.73 1.47
N SER A 181 14.32 24.49 1.87
CA SER A 181 13.50 25.48 2.57
C SER A 181 12.74 24.84 3.73
N ALA A 182 13.06 25.25 4.96
CA ALA A 182 12.38 24.76 6.17
C ALA A 182 10.87 25.03 6.15
N ARG A 183 10.44 26.15 5.55
CA ARG A 183 9.00 26.45 5.37
C ARG A 183 8.37 25.50 4.38
N ALA A 184 9.02 25.26 3.23
CA ALA A 184 8.52 24.33 2.22
C ALA A 184 8.42 22.90 2.79
N GLU A 185 9.43 22.45 3.54
CA GLU A 185 9.41 21.14 4.20
C GLU A 185 8.22 20.99 5.14
N THR A 186 7.94 22.01 5.96
CA THR A 186 6.83 21.95 6.92
C THR A 186 5.49 21.76 6.21
N TRP A 187 5.23 22.55 5.15
CA TRP A 187 4.00 22.46 4.37
C TRP A 187 3.90 21.18 3.55
N LEU A 188 4.95 20.83 2.81
CA LEU A 188 4.99 19.62 1.98
C LEU A 188 4.80 18.38 2.84
N ARG A 189 5.46 18.28 4.00
CA ARG A 189 5.30 17.13 4.89
C ARG A 189 3.85 16.99 5.37
N ALA A 190 3.17 18.09 5.70
CA ALA A 190 1.76 18.05 6.08
C ALA A 190 0.87 17.54 4.94
N ILE A 191 1.06 18.08 3.73
CA ILE A 191 0.30 17.67 2.54
C ILE A 191 0.57 16.20 2.19
N MET A 192 1.84 15.77 2.17
CA MET A 192 2.23 14.40 1.85
C MET A 192 1.67 13.39 2.87
N ASN A 193 1.64 13.75 4.15
CA ASN A 193 1.05 12.89 5.20
C ASN A 193 -0.46 12.69 5.01
N VAL A 194 -1.20 13.77 4.70
CA VAL A 194 -2.62 13.65 4.33
C VAL A 194 -2.75 12.84 3.05
N MET A 195 -1.87 13.09 2.08
CA MET A 195 -1.92 12.42 0.79
C MET A 195 -1.75 10.90 0.90
N GLN A 196 -0.90 10.46 1.80
CA GLN A 196 -0.63 9.04 2.06
C GLN A 196 -1.75 8.34 2.85
N THR A 197 -2.60 9.10 3.55
CA THR A 197 -3.61 8.55 4.47
C THR A 197 -5.02 8.55 3.89
N VAL A 198 -5.33 9.47 2.98
CA VAL A 198 -6.63 9.44 2.29
C VAL A 198 -6.70 8.25 1.33
N PRO A 199 -7.82 7.51 1.31
CA PRO A 199 -8.03 6.38 0.42
C PRO A 199 -7.90 6.73 -1.05
N ILE A 200 -7.43 5.75 -1.81
CA ILE A 200 -7.13 5.92 -3.24
C ILE A 200 -8.35 6.31 -4.07
N PHE A 201 -9.51 5.70 -3.77
CA PHE A 201 -10.77 5.99 -4.46
C PHE A 201 -11.16 7.46 -4.33
N SER A 202 -10.91 8.09 -3.19
CA SER A 202 -11.22 9.51 -2.95
C SER A 202 -10.47 10.43 -3.92
N TYR A 203 -9.25 10.07 -4.36
CA TYR A 203 -8.50 10.81 -5.37
C TYR A 203 -8.98 10.58 -6.79
N LEU A 204 -9.54 9.40 -7.07
CA LEU A 204 -10.05 9.10 -8.40
C LEU A 204 -11.21 10.02 -8.76
N LEU A 205 -12.07 10.39 -7.80
CA LEU A 205 -13.22 11.26 -8.06
C LEU A 205 -12.82 12.63 -8.66
N PRO A 206 -11.97 13.46 -8.00
CA PRO A 206 -11.45 14.69 -8.62
C PRO A 206 -10.71 14.44 -9.92
N THR A 207 -9.95 13.36 -9.99
CA THR A 207 -9.13 13.06 -11.17
C THR A 207 -10.01 12.77 -12.39
N LEU A 208 -11.08 12.01 -12.22
CA LEU A 208 -12.06 11.74 -13.27
C LEU A 208 -12.78 13.01 -13.73
N LEU A 209 -13.16 13.85 -12.77
CA LEU A 209 -13.82 15.12 -13.07
C LEU A 209 -12.92 16.03 -13.92
N LEU A 210 -11.66 16.20 -13.51
CA LEU A 210 -10.71 17.10 -14.15
C LEU A 210 -10.10 16.53 -15.44
N PHE A 211 -9.59 15.30 -15.41
CA PHE A 211 -8.77 14.72 -16.48
C PHE A 211 -9.54 13.72 -17.35
N GLY A 212 -10.65 13.17 -16.87
CA GLY A 212 -11.51 12.27 -17.64
C GLY A 212 -11.34 10.80 -17.34
N TYR A 213 -11.70 9.98 -18.32
CA TYR A 213 -11.54 8.53 -18.27
C TYR A 213 -10.37 8.10 -19.16
N GLY A 214 -9.78 6.95 -18.83
CA GLY A 214 -8.71 6.36 -19.60
C GLY A 214 -7.33 6.41 -18.92
N PRO A 215 -6.26 6.03 -19.65
CA PRO A 215 -4.91 5.88 -19.09
C PRO A 215 -4.30 7.18 -18.55
N SER A 216 -4.62 8.35 -19.12
CA SER A 216 -4.10 9.64 -18.67
C SER A 216 -4.64 10.04 -17.29
N ALA A 217 -5.94 9.87 -17.05
CA ALA A 217 -6.53 10.11 -15.74
C ALA A 217 -5.95 9.14 -14.69
N ALA A 218 -5.78 7.86 -15.06
CA ALA A 218 -5.08 6.91 -14.21
C ALA A 218 -3.64 7.35 -13.90
N LEU A 219 -2.92 7.92 -14.86
CA LEU A 219 -1.57 8.46 -14.62
C LEU A 219 -1.58 9.54 -13.55
N PHE A 220 -2.47 10.53 -13.61
CA PHE A 220 -2.49 11.60 -12.59
C PHE A 220 -2.83 11.07 -11.21
N ALA A 221 -3.85 10.20 -11.09
CA ALA A 221 -4.18 9.59 -9.82
C ALA A 221 -3.02 8.77 -9.26
N THR A 222 -2.31 8.03 -10.12
CA THR A 222 -1.17 7.20 -9.72
C THR A 222 0.01 8.04 -9.29
N VAL A 223 0.32 9.13 -10.01
CA VAL A 223 1.39 10.07 -9.65
C VAL A 223 1.09 10.71 -8.29
N VAL A 224 -0.13 11.21 -8.08
CA VAL A 224 -0.57 11.78 -6.80
C VAL A 224 -0.38 10.78 -5.65
N TYR A 225 -0.74 9.51 -5.87
CA TYR A 225 -0.58 8.46 -4.87
C TYR A 225 0.90 8.09 -4.61
N ALA A 226 1.75 8.10 -5.63
CA ALA A 226 3.16 7.71 -5.53
C ALA A 226 4.11 8.85 -5.12
N LEU A 227 3.66 10.10 -5.10
CA LEU A 227 4.48 11.28 -4.74
C LEU A 227 5.01 11.25 -3.28
N PRO A 228 4.18 10.97 -2.25
CA PRO A 228 4.61 11.03 -0.84
C PRO A 228 5.90 10.28 -0.52
N PRO A 229 6.07 8.98 -0.84
CA PRO A 229 7.28 8.26 -0.50
C PRO A 229 8.53 8.85 -1.17
N MET A 230 8.42 9.37 -2.40
CA MET A 230 9.58 9.94 -3.10
C MET A 230 10.01 11.27 -2.50
N VAL A 231 9.05 12.13 -2.15
CA VAL A 231 9.34 13.42 -1.48
C VAL A 231 10.04 13.16 -0.15
N HIS A 232 9.49 12.25 0.67
CA HIS A 232 10.09 11.90 1.97
C HIS A 232 11.46 11.24 1.83
N ALA A 233 11.61 10.29 0.91
CA ALA A 233 12.88 9.62 0.65
C ALA A 233 13.94 10.62 0.18
N THR A 234 13.58 11.59 -0.66
CA THR A 234 14.49 12.63 -1.15
C THR A 234 14.99 13.52 -0.01
N VAL A 235 14.08 14.03 0.82
CA VAL A 235 14.46 14.87 1.97
C VAL A 235 15.36 14.11 2.93
N LEU A 236 15.00 12.86 3.27
CA LEU A 236 15.80 12.03 4.17
C LEU A 236 17.17 11.70 3.56
N ALA A 237 17.23 11.33 2.29
CA ALA A 237 18.46 10.98 1.60
C ALA A 237 19.44 12.16 1.56
N LEU A 238 18.96 13.36 1.20
CA LEU A 238 19.80 14.57 1.17
C LEU A 238 20.29 15.00 2.57
N ARG A 239 19.43 14.91 3.59
CA ARG A 239 19.82 15.21 4.99
C ARG A 239 20.80 14.22 5.58
N SER A 240 20.87 13.03 5.02
CA SER A 240 21.70 11.94 5.51
C SER A 240 23.12 11.92 4.91
N VAL A 241 23.42 12.86 4.01
CA VAL A 241 24.78 13.09 3.48
C VAL A 241 25.69 13.57 4.62
N PRO A 242 26.87 12.95 4.84
CA PRO A 242 27.78 13.33 5.92
C PRO A 242 28.23 14.78 5.82
N SER A 243 28.29 15.49 6.95
CA SER A 243 28.69 16.90 7.03
C SER A 243 30.09 17.14 6.50
N GLU A 244 31.01 16.20 6.70
CA GLU A 244 32.41 16.26 6.25
C GLU A 244 32.48 16.32 4.72
N THR A 245 31.56 15.64 4.04
CA THR A 245 31.48 15.67 2.57
C THR A 245 31.02 17.04 2.08
N LEU A 246 30.11 17.68 2.81
CA LEU A 246 29.62 19.03 2.50
C LEU A 246 30.68 20.10 2.81
N GLU A 247 31.44 19.93 3.89
CA GLU A 247 32.56 20.81 4.24
C GLU A 247 33.68 20.73 3.20
N LEU A 248 34.04 19.53 2.74
CA LEU A 248 34.99 19.34 1.64
C LEU A 248 34.53 20.03 0.36
N ALA A 249 33.25 19.90 0.00
CA ALA A 249 32.68 20.58 -1.17
C ALA A 249 32.78 22.12 -1.05
N ARG A 250 32.57 22.67 0.15
CA ARG A 250 32.73 24.11 0.41
C ARG A 250 34.19 24.55 0.36
N MET A 251 35.11 23.79 0.95
CA MET A 251 36.55 24.09 0.95
C MET A 251 37.15 24.07 -0.47
N THR A 252 36.63 23.23 -1.35
CA THR A 252 37.01 23.15 -2.78
C THR A 252 36.36 24.22 -3.66
N GLY A 253 35.55 25.12 -3.09
CA GLY A 253 34.91 26.22 -3.81
C GLY A 253 33.66 25.86 -4.61
N CYS A 254 33.01 24.72 -4.33
CA CYS A 254 31.77 24.35 -5.02
C CYS A 254 30.65 25.36 -4.71
N SER A 255 29.97 25.84 -5.76
CA SER A 255 28.74 26.63 -5.60
C SER A 255 27.58 25.77 -5.07
N ARG A 256 26.52 26.38 -4.52
CA ARG A 256 25.35 25.63 -4.01
C ARG A 256 24.73 24.67 -5.04
N ALA A 257 24.70 25.08 -6.31
CA ALA A 257 24.21 24.22 -7.39
C ALA A 257 25.18 23.06 -7.67
N GLN A 258 26.49 23.32 -7.64
CA GLN A 258 27.50 22.28 -7.81
C GLN A 258 27.49 21.30 -6.62
N THR A 259 27.35 21.78 -5.39
CA THR A 259 27.20 20.93 -4.20
C THR A 259 25.99 20.02 -4.34
N LEU A 260 24.82 20.55 -4.71
CA LEU A 260 23.61 19.74 -4.88
C LEU A 260 23.77 18.68 -5.99
N TRP A 261 24.15 19.10 -7.20
CA TRP A 261 24.15 18.22 -8.36
C TRP A 261 25.36 17.30 -8.47
N LYS A 262 26.53 17.71 -7.96
CA LYS A 262 27.79 16.95 -8.09
C LYS A 262 28.21 16.25 -6.79
N VAL A 263 27.64 16.60 -5.64
CA VAL A 263 28.03 16.02 -4.34
C VAL A 263 26.83 15.36 -3.65
N GLU A 264 25.81 16.14 -3.26
CA GLU A 264 24.68 15.64 -2.47
C GLU A 264 23.88 14.57 -3.20
N LEU A 265 23.43 14.84 -4.44
CA LEU A 265 22.62 13.87 -5.20
C LEU A 265 23.39 12.57 -5.51
N PRO A 266 24.64 12.61 -6.01
CA PRO A 266 25.45 11.40 -6.20
C PRO A 266 25.62 10.57 -4.93
N VAL A 267 25.97 11.20 -3.79
CA VAL A 267 26.18 10.52 -2.51
C VAL A 267 24.86 9.97 -1.95
N ALA A 268 23.74 10.67 -2.19
CA ALA A 268 22.42 10.26 -1.76
C ALA A 268 21.76 9.18 -2.65
N THR A 269 22.30 8.87 -3.83
CA THR A 269 21.69 7.92 -4.79
C THR A 269 21.28 6.55 -4.21
N PRO A 270 22.05 5.87 -3.34
CA PRO A 270 21.62 4.57 -2.81
C PRO A 270 20.38 4.70 -1.92
N ARG A 271 20.23 5.84 -1.23
CA ARG A 271 19.07 6.13 -0.38
C ARG A 271 17.88 6.63 -1.20
N LEU A 272 18.12 7.39 -2.28
CA LEU A 272 17.08 7.78 -3.25
C LEU A 272 16.47 6.55 -3.95
N ALA A 273 17.27 5.50 -4.18
CA ALA A 273 16.81 4.24 -4.75
C ALA A 273 15.68 3.58 -3.93
N ILE A 274 15.67 3.78 -2.62
CA ILE A 274 14.60 3.29 -1.74
C ILE A 274 13.29 4.01 -2.07
N GLY A 275 13.34 5.33 -2.30
CA GLY A 275 12.19 6.11 -2.75
C GLY A 275 11.69 5.67 -4.13
N LEU A 276 12.60 5.47 -5.09
CA LEU A 276 12.26 4.96 -6.42
C LEU A 276 11.53 3.60 -6.34
N ASN A 277 12.03 2.67 -5.53
CA ASN A 277 11.37 1.39 -5.31
C ASN A 277 9.93 1.59 -4.80
N GLN A 278 9.73 2.46 -3.80
CA GLN A 278 8.39 2.75 -3.29
C GLN A 278 7.46 3.36 -4.34
N VAL A 279 7.96 4.23 -5.21
CA VAL A 279 7.20 4.79 -6.35
C VAL A 279 6.77 3.67 -7.31
N VAL A 280 7.69 2.78 -7.67
CA VAL A 280 7.39 1.63 -8.55
C VAL A 280 6.32 0.74 -7.92
N MET A 281 6.48 0.37 -6.65
CA MET A 281 5.54 -0.47 -5.93
C MET A 281 4.16 0.18 -5.78
N MET A 282 4.08 1.46 -5.42
CA MET A 282 2.80 2.17 -5.33
C MET A 282 2.11 2.31 -6.68
N THR A 283 2.87 2.52 -7.75
CA THR A 283 2.34 2.57 -9.12
C THR A 283 1.75 1.22 -9.53
N LEU A 284 2.42 0.12 -9.20
CA LEU A 284 1.95 -1.23 -9.51
C LEU A 284 0.71 -1.63 -8.69
N ASN A 285 0.66 -1.25 -7.40
CA ASN A 285 -0.54 -1.43 -6.57
C ASN A 285 -1.76 -0.67 -7.14
N MET A 286 -1.52 0.45 -7.82
CA MET A 286 -2.56 1.26 -8.46
C MET A 286 -3.07 0.67 -9.79
N VAL A 287 -2.40 -0.32 -10.40
CA VAL A 287 -2.76 -0.86 -11.74
C VAL A 287 -4.21 -1.35 -11.79
N ILE A 288 -4.69 -2.02 -10.75
CA ILE A 288 -6.06 -2.57 -10.73
C ILE A 288 -7.09 -1.44 -10.61
N ILE A 289 -6.82 -0.47 -9.73
CA ILE A 289 -7.69 0.68 -9.51
C ILE A 289 -7.72 1.59 -10.75
N ALA A 290 -6.58 1.84 -11.36
CA ALA A 290 -6.44 2.50 -12.65
C ALA A 290 -7.27 1.82 -13.75
N SER A 291 -7.36 0.49 -13.72
CA SER A 291 -8.15 -0.28 -14.69
C SER A 291 -9.64 -0.08 -14.52
N MET A 292 -10.13 0.25 -13.32
CA MET A 292 -11.55 0.59 -13.08
C MET A 292 -11.98 1.86 -13.80
N ILE A 293 -11.04 2.78 -14.06
CA ILE A 293 -11.30 4.05 -14.75
C ILE A 293 -10.85 4.06 -16.23
N GLY A 294 -10.52 2.89 -16.77
CA GLY A 294 -10.27 2.71 -18.21
C GLY A 294 -8.80 2.67 -18.64
N ALA A 295 -7.83 2.46 -17.74
CA ALA A 295 -6.43 2.30 -18.13
C ALA A 295 -6.15 1.02 -18.96
N GLY A 296 -6.94 -0.03 -18.74
CA GLY A 296 -6.78 -1.35 -19.36
C GLY A 296 -5.64 -2.18 -18.75
N GLY A 297 -5.19 -3.21 -19.46
CA GLY A 297 -4.07 -4.06 -19.03
C GLY A 297 -4.43 -5.13 -17.99
N LEU A 298 -3.43 -5.64 -17.28
CA LEU A 298 -3.58 -6.77 -16.35
C LEU A 298 -4.58 -6.50 -15.22
N GLY A 299 -4.67 -5.24 -14.77
CA GLY A 299 -5.64 -4.86 -13.75
C GLY A 299 -7.09 -5.02 -14.22
N TYR A 300 -7.35 -4.83 -15.52
CA TYR A 300 -8.66 -5.07 -16.10
C TYR A 300 -9.00 -6.56 -16.14
N ASP A 301 -8.01 -7.43 -16.38
CA ASP A 301 -8.19 -8.88 -16.36
C ASP A 301 -8.55 -9.38 -14.96
N VAL A 302 -7.85 -8.91 -13.92
CA VAL A 302 -8.19 -9.21 -12.52
C VAL A 302 -9.59 -8.70 -12.17
N LEU A 303 -9.93 -7.46 -12.55
CA LEU A 303 -11.25 -6.87 -12.28
C LEU A 303 -12.37 -7.63 -13.01
N ARG A 304 -12.13 -8.10 -14.24
CA ARG A 304 -13.06 -8.92 -15.00
C ARG A 304 -13.26 -10.29 -14.32
N ALA A 305 -12.19 -10.91 -13.83
CA ALA A 305 -12.24 -12.16 -13.10
C ALA A 305 -13.03 -12.03 -11.79
N LEU A 306 -12.81 -10.96 -11.01
CA LEU A 306 -13.59 -10.67 -9.80
C LEU A 306 -15.08 -10.51 -10.09
N ARG A 307 -15.45 -9.73 -11.12
CA ARG A 307 -16.85 -9.55 -11.52
C ARG A 307 -17.53 -10.83 -12.01
N ARG A 308 -16.75 -11.80 -12.52
CA ARG A 308 -17.23 -13.11 -12.97
C ARG A 308 -17.14 -14.20 -11.89
N LEU A 309 -16.61 -13.88 -10.71
CA LEU A 309 -16.30 -14.84 -9.65
C LEU A 309 -15.42 -16.00 -10.15
N ASP A 310 -14.44 -15.67 -11.02
CA ASP A 310 -13.47 -16.63 -11.56
C ASP A 310 -12.14 -16.48 -10.82
N PHE A 311 -11.94 -17.26 -9.74
CA PHE A 311 -10.72 -17.21 -8.95
C PHE A 311 -9.49 -17.59 -9.76
N GLY A 312 -9.60 -18.62 -10.60
CA GLY A 312 -8.50 -19.13 -11.41
C GLY A 312 -7.93 -18.07 -12.35
N ALA A 313 -8.78 -17.45 -13.17
CA ALA A 313 -8.35 -16.39 -14.07
C ALA A 313 -7.82 -15.16 -13.31
N GLY A 314 -8.46 -14.82 -12.17
CA GLY A 314 -8.03 -13.71 -11.33
C GLY A 314 -6.67 -13.94 -10.66
N PHE A 315 -6.40 -15.17 -10.24
CA PHE A 315 -5.12 -15.59 -9.67
C PHE A 315 -4.01 -15.56 -10.73
N GLU A 316 -4.27 -16.05 -11.94
CA GLU A 316 -3.31 -16.00 -13.06
C GLU A 316 -2.93 -14.56 -13.42
N ALA A 317 -3.93 -13.70 -13.63
CA ALA A 317 -3.70 -12.29 -13.92
C ALA A 317 -2.98 -11.58 -12.76
N GLY A 318 -3.34 -11.90 -11.52
CA GLY A 318 -2.71 -11.38 -10.30
C GLY A 318 -1.23 -11.76 -10.20
N MET A 319 -0.90 -13.04 -10.43
CA MET A 319 0.48 -13.53 -10.51
C MET A 319 1.25 -12.90 -11.68
N GLY A 320 0.57 -12.59 -12.79
CA GLY A 320 1.13 -11.81 -13.90
C GLY A 320 1.56 -10.40 -13.49
N ILE A 321 0.74 -9.71 -12.68
CA ILE A 321 1.10 -8.41 -12.09
C ILE A 321 2.32 -8.56 -11.18
N VAL A 322 2.37 -9.59 -10.33
CA VAL A 322 3.53 -9.87 -9.46
C VAL A 322 4.79 -10.13 -10.27
N ALA A 323 4.71 -10.94 -11.33
CA ALA A 323 5.84 -11.24 -12.19
C ALA A 323 6.42 -9.95 -12.82
N LEU A 324 5.55 -9.10 -13.36
CA LEU A 324 5.95 -7.80 -13.90
C LEU A 324 6.55 -6.88 -12.81
N ALA A 325 5.92 -6.84 -11.65
CA ALA A 325 6.34 -6.03 -10.51
C ALA A 325 7.75 -6.41 -10.02
N VAL A 326 7.99 -7.70 -9.79
CA VAL A 326 9.27 -8.21 -9.29
C VAL A 326 10.39 -7.98 -10.32
N VAL A 327 10.12 -8.15 -11.63
CA VAL A 327 11.11 -7.84 -12.67
C VAL A 327 11.50 -6.36 -12.63
N LEU A 328 10.52 -5.45 -12.61
CA LEU A 328 10.76 -4.01 -12.58
C LEU A 328 11.49 -3.58 -11.29
N ASP A 329 11.05 -4.08 -10.15
CA ASP A 329 11.66 -3.81 -8.85
C ASP A 329 13.13 -4.27 -8.82
N ARG A 330 13.41 -5.51 -9.19
CA ARG A 330 14.76 -6.06 -9.12
C ARG A 330 15.72 -5.40 -10.12
N LEU A 331 15.24 -5.04 -11.32
CA LEU A 331 16.03 -4.28 -12.29
C LEU A 331 16.37 -2.88 -11.78
N THR A 332 15.38 -2.15 -11.23
CA THR A 332 15.58 -0.78 -10.73
C THR A 332 16.50 -0.75 -9.51
N GLN A 333 16.31 -1.67 -8.54
CA GLN A 333 17.20 -1.80 -7.38
C GLN A 333 18.64 -2.15 -7.80
N ALA A 334 18.82 -3.11 -8.72
CA ALA A 334 20.15 -3.50 -9.18
C ALA A 334 20.87 -2.37 -9.92
N ALA A 335 20.15 -1.60 -10.75
CA ALA A 335 20.70 -0.43 -11.42
C ALA A 335 21.18 0.64 -10.42
N ALA A 336 20.37 0.92 -9.39
CA ALA A 336 20.72 1.92 -8.39
C ALA A 336 21.88 1.47 -7.48
N HIS A 337 21.92 0.19 -7.10
CA HIS A 337 23.01 -0.34 -6.29
C HIS A 337 24.37 -0.32 -7.02
N ASN A 338 24.40 -0.67 -8.32
CA ASN A 338 25.64 -0.62 -9.10
C ASN A 338 26.20 0.80 -9.24
N GLN A 339 25.32 1.80 -9.40
CA GLN A 339 25.74 3.20 -9.50
C GLN A 339 26.45 3.67 -8.22
N SER A 340 25.98 3.22 -7.05
CA SER A 340 26.59 3.56 -5.75
C SER A 340 27.97 2.96 -5.50
N THR A 341 28.24 1.77 -6.04
CA THR A 341 29.49 1.03 -5.77
C THR A 341 30.58 1.29 -6.81
N GLY A 342 30.31 2.13 -7.83
CA GLY A 342 31.23 2.39 -8.94
C GLY A 342 31.59 1.14 -9.76
N ARG A 343 30.90 0.02 -9.53
CA ARG A 343 31.18 -1.26 -10.19
C ARG A 343 30.50 -1.29 -11.56
N ARG A 344 31.35 -1.40 -12.59
CA ARG A 344 31.06 -1.60 -14.02
C ARG A 344 30.41 -0.39 -14.70
N GLY A 345 31.00 0.04 -15.83
CA GLY A 345 30.27 0.87 -16.80
C GLY A 345 28.99 0.14 -17.19
N LEU A 346 27.84 0.73 -16.89
CA LEU A 346 26.51 0.11 -16.94
C LEU A 346 26.17 -0.47 -18.32
N TRP A 347 26.78 0.05 -19.38
CA TRP A 347 26.43 -0.28 -20.75
C TRP A 347 27.61 -0.04 -21.69
N SER A 348 28.05 -1.08 -22.43
CA SER A 348 29.00 -0.90 -23.54
C SER A 348 28.27 -0.68 -24.86
N ARG A 349 28.90 -0.02 -25.86
CA ARG A 349 28.32 0.08 -27.22
C ARG A 349 27.95 -1.30 -27.81
N ARG A 350 28.67 -2.36 -27.43
CA ARG A 350 28.33 -3.73 -27.84
C ARG A 350 27.02 -4.19 -27.22
N ASP A 351 26.75 -3.83 -25.98
CA ASP A 351 25.52 -4.23 -25.28
C ASP A 351 24.30 -3.49 -25.79
N THR A 352 24.44 -2.22 -26.20
CA THR A 352 23.34 -1.49 -26.86
C THR A 352 23.01 -2.15 -28.19
N LEU A 353 24.03 -2.53 -28.96
CA LEU A 353 23.85 -3.21 -30.24
C LEU A 353 23.23 -4.59 -30.04
N LEU A 354 23.70 -5.38 -29.06
CA LEU A 354 23.11 -6.68 -28.73
C LEU A 354 21.65 -6.56 -28.31
N ALA A 355 21.32 -5.62 -27.41
CA ALA A 355 19.94 -5.39 -27.00
C ALA A 355 19.05 -4.96 -28.19
N LEU A 356 19.56 -4.07 -29.06
CA LEU A 356 18.85 -3.63 -30.25
C LEU A 356 18.61 -4.80 -31.23
N VAL A 357 19.62 -5.65 -31.45
CA VAL A 357 19.51 -6.85 -32.29
C VAL A 357 18.50 -7.83 -31.68
N LEU A 358 18.56 -8.06 -30.37
CA LEU A 358 17.61 -8.93 -29.66
C LEU A 358 16.17 -8.41 -29.73
N LEU A 359 15.96 -7.09 -29.78
CA LEU A 359 14.62 -6.51 -29.96
C LEU A 359 14.16 -6.56 -31.41
N LEU A 360 15.01 -6.13 -32.36
CA LEU A 360 14.63 -5.96 -33.75
C LEU A 360 14.58 -7.27 -34.53
N ALA A 361 15.53 -8.19 -34.36
CA ALA A 361 15.60 -9.41 -35.17
C ALA A 361 14.37 -10.32 -34.97
N PRO A 362 13.90 -10.61 -33.73
CA PRO A 362 12.67 -11.37 -33.51
C PRO A 362 11.42 -10.62 -33.98
N THR A 363 11.42 -9.29 -33.87
CA THR A 363 10.29 -8.46 -34.35
C THR A 363 10.19 -8.49 -35.86
N VAL A 364 11.30 -8.42 -36.60
CA VAL A 364 11.30 -8.58 -38.06
C VAL A 364 10.95 -10.01 -38.44
N ALA A 365 11.48 -11.02 -37.73
CA ALA A 365 11.13 -12.41 -37.95
C ALA A 365 9.62 -12.69 -37.73
N SER A 366 8.95 -11.90 -36.88
CA SER A 366 7.52 -12.02 -36.66
C SER A 366 6.66 -11.69 -37.88
N LEU A 367 7.19 -10.96 -38.87
CA LEU A 367 6.53 -10.73 -40.15
C LEU A 367 6.38 -12.03 -40.95
N ALA A 368 7.34 -12.95 -40.81
CA ALA A 368 7.28 -14.28 -41.43
C ALA A 368 6.59 -15.31 -40.52
N TRP A 369 6.75 -15.18 -39.20
CA TRP A 369 6.16 -16.07 -38.19
C TRP A 369 5.33 -15.28 -37.16
N PRO A 370 4.03 -15.04 -37.42
CA PRO A 370 3.17 -14.23 -36.56
C PRO A 370 3.16 -14.60 -35.06
N PRO A 371 3.30 -15.89 -34.66
CA PRO A 371 3.40 -16.26 -33.24
C PRO A 371 4.56 -15.60 -32.44
N LEU A 372 5.58 -15.07 -33.12
CA LEU A 372 6.66 -14.32 -32.47
C LEU A 372 6.23 -12.91 -32.05
N ALA A 373 5.26 -12.31 -32.74
CA ALA A 373 4.70 -11.00 -32.36
C ALA A 373 3.67 -11.18 -31.24
N ALA A 374 2.70 -12.06 -31.47
CA ALA A 374 1.62 -12.34 -30.53
C ALA A 374 1.49 -13.84 -30.31
N TRP A 375 1.55 -14.25 -29.05
CA TRP A 375 1.40 -15.66 -28.69
C TRP A 375 0.00 -16.16 -29.07
N PRO A 376 -0.13 -17.25 -29.85
CA PRO A 376 -1.43 -17.76 -30.26
C PRO A 376 -2.26 -18.23 -29.07
N GLY A 377 -3.56 -17.91 -29.06
CA GLY A 377 -4.48 -18.38 -28.03
C GLY A 377 -4.57 -19.91 -27.92
N ALA A 378 -4.32 -20.65 -29.01
CA ALA A 378 -4.30 -22.12 -28.96
C ALA A 378 -3.11 -22.69 -28.18
N TRP A 379 -2.06 -21.90 -27.97
CA TRP A 379 -0.85 -22.31 -27.25
C TRP A 379 -0.83 -21.79 -25.81
N THR A 380 -1.89 -21.11 -25.37
CA THR A 380 -1.96 -20.63 -24.00
C THR A 380 -2.28 -21.77 -23.06
N LEU A 381 -1.51 -21.86 -21.98
CA LEU A 381 -1.76 -22.73 -20.84
C LEU A 381 -2.65 -21.98 -19.86
N THR A 382 -3.60 -22.68 -19.25
CA THR A 382 -4.36 -22.16 -18.12
C THR A 382 -4.40 -23.20 -17.00
N THR A 383 -4.08 -22.72 -15.81
CA THR A 383 -4.27 -23.36 -14.51
C THR A 383 -5.61 -22.99 -13.87
N ALA A 384 -6.38 -22.06 -14.46
CA ALA A 384 -7.65 -21.60 -13.91
C ALA A 384 -8.64 -22.73 -13.61
N PRO A 385 -8.81 -23.77 -14.47
CA PRO A 385 -9.68 -24.90 -14.14
C PRO A 385 -9.26 -25.66 -12.88
N PHE A 386 -7.94 -25.79 -12.64
CA PHE A 386 -7.43 -26.42 -11.43
C PHE A 386 -7.76 -25.59 -10.19
N TRP A 387 -7.51 -24.28 -10.22
CA TRP A 387 -7.80 -23.38 -9.10
C TRP A 387 -9.30 -23.25 -8.83
N ASN A 388 -10.11 -23.10 -9.87
CA ASN A 388 -11.57 -23.08 -9.76
C ASN A 388 -12.11 -24.42 -9.24
N GLY A 389 -11.55 -25.53 -9.71
CA GLY A 389 -11.86 -26.87 -9.21
C GLY A 389 -11.51 -27.03 -7.73
N ALA A 390 -10.38 -26.50 -7.27
CA ALA A 390 -9.97 -26.54 -5.87
C ALA A 390 -10.93 -25.72 -4.98
N VAL A 391 -11.28 -24.50 -5.38
CA VAL A 391 -12.27 -23.68 -4.65
C VAL A 391 -13.64 -24.36 -4.66
N SER A 392 -14.05 -24.92 -5.79
CA SER A 392 -15.30 -25.67 -5.92
C SER A 392 -15.32 -26.91 -5.02
N LEU A 393 -14.20 -27.64 -4.91
CA LEU A 393 -14.07 -28.80 -4.03
C LEU A 393 -14.21 -28.39 -2.56
N ILE A 394 -13.58 -27.29 -2.16
CA ILE A 394 -13.72 -26.74 -0.80
C ILE A 394 -15.17 -26.36 -0.55
N ASN A 395 -15.80 -25.64 -1.49
CA ASN A 395 -17.18 -25.19 -1.33
C ASN A 395 -18.14 -26.40 -1.26
N GLN A 396 -18.02 -27.37 -2.17
CA GLN A 396 -18.91 -28.55 -2.17
C GLN A 396 -18.78 -29.40 -0.90
N ASN A 397 -17.56 -29.57 -0.35
CA ASN A 397 -17.33 -30.46 0.80
C ASN A 397 -17.44 -29.75 2.15
N PHE A 398 -17.14 -28.46 2.22
CA PHE A 398 -17.03 -27.71 3.47
C PHE A 398 -17.99 -26.52 3.56
N TYR A 399 -18.95 -26.37 2.64
CA TYR A 399 -19.91 -25.26 2.69
C TYR A 399 -20.60 -25.14 4.06
N GLU A 400 -21.16 -26.23 4.60
CA GLU A 400 -21.87 -26.22 5.89
C GLU A 400 -20.95 -25.76 7.05
N PRO A 401 -19.75 -26.35 7.27
CA PRO A 401 -18.80 -25.83 8.26
C PRO A 401 -18.40 -24.37 8.03
N LEU A 402 -18.14 -23.96 6.78
CA LEU A 402 -17.70 -22.60 6.46
C LEU A 402 -18.82 -21.59 6.72
N GLU A 403 -20.06 -21.90 6.36
CA GLU A 403 -21.22 -21.04 6.62
C GLU A 403 -21.55 -21.01 8.11
N ALA A 404 -21.37 -22.11 8.84
CA ALA A 404 -21.51 -22.15 10.30
C ALA A 404 -20.46 -21.27 11.00
N ILE A 405 -19.18 -21.33 10.58
CA ILE A 405 -18.11 -20.47 11.08
C ILE A 405 -18.43 -19.01 10.77
N ARG A 406 -18.81 -18.70 9.52
CA ARG A 406 -19.18 -17.35 9.10
C ARG A 406 -20.33 -16.81 9.92
N THR A 407 -21.41 -17.58 10.07
CA THR A 407 -22.62 -17.16 10.80
C THR A 407 -22.32 -17.04 12.30
N GLY A 408 -21.57 -17.98 12.88
CA GLY A 408 -21.14 -17.93 14.26
C GLY A 408 -20.26 -16.71 14.55
N MET A 409 -19.32 -16.39 13.65
CA MET A 409 -18.49 -15.18 13.77
C MET A 409 -19.32 -13.90 13.59
N LEU A 410 -20.23 -13.86 12.62
CA LEU A 410 -21.09 -12.71 12.38
C LEU A 410 -22.01 -12.44 13.58
N LEU A 411 -22.73 -13.44 14.07
CA LEU A 411 -23.69 -13.29 15.15
C LEU A 411 -23.04 -13.23 16.54
N GLY A 412 -21.98 -14.00 16.77
CA GLY A 412 -21.35 -14.12 18.09
C GLY A 412 -20.28 -13.07 18.39
N VAL A 413 -19.61 -12.53 17.36
CA VAL A 413 -18.47 -11.62 17.55
C VAL A 413 -18.65 -10.31 16.80
N MET A 414 -18.86 -10.37 15.48
CA MET A 414 -18.81 -9.17 14.63
C MET A 414 -19.98 -8.22 14.87
N ASN A 415 -21.23 -8.72 14.80
CA ASN A 415 -22.42 -7.90 15.02
C ASN A 415 -22.45 -7.32 16.45
N PRO A 416 -22.24 -8.11 17.53
CA PRO A 416 -22.22 -7.54 18.88
C PRO A 416 -21.14 -6.46 19.06
N LEU A 417 -19.94 -6.66 18.50
CA LEU A 417 -18.87 -5.67 18.58
C LEU A 417 -19.19 -4.41 17.78
N ARG A 418 -19.73 -4.55 16.56
CA ARG A 418 -20.18 -3.42 15.74
C ARG A 418 -21.28 -2.65 16.45
N ASP A 419 -22.29 -3.35 16.94
CA ASP A 419 -23.46 -2.74 17.56
C ASP A 419 -23.06 -2.07 18.89
N LEU A 420 -22.11 -2.62 19.65
CA LEU A 420 -21.51 -1.97 20.82
C LEU A 420 -20.81 -0.66 20.46
N LEU A 421 -19.98 -0.66 19.41
CA LEU A 421 -19.26 0.54 18.99
C LEU A 421 -20.20 1.61 18.40
N GLN A 422 -21.26 1.20 17.71
CA GLN A 422 -22.28 2.12 17.19
C GLN A 422 -23.24 2.63 18.27
N ALA A 423 -23.50 1.85 19.32
CA ALA A 423 -24.31 2.27 20.47
C ALA A 423 -23.53 3.17 21.43
N ALA A 424 -22.20 3.10 21.43
CA ALA A 424 -21.37 3.95 22.26
C ALA A 424 -21.60 5.44 21.93
N PRO A 425 -21.93 6.29 22.93
CA PRO A 425 -22.04 7.72 22.72
C PRO A 425 -20.76 8.28 22.11
N TRP A 426 -20.89 9.11 21.09
CA TRP A 426 -19.73 9.70 20.42
C TRP A 426 -18.82 10.44 21.41
N SER A 427 -19.42 11.11 22.40
CA SER A 427 -18.73 11.89 23.42
C SER A 427 -17.79 11.01 24.25
N LEU A 428 -18.25 9.83 24.63
CA LEU A 428 -17.45 8.86 25.36
C LEU A 428 -16.27 8.35 24.53
N VAL A 429 -16.51 7.94 23.28
CA VAL A 429 -15.45 7.42 22.40
C VAL A 429 -14.36 8.48 22.16
N VAL A 430 -14.78 9.72 21.88
CA VAL A 430 -13.86 10.85 21.68
C VAL A 430 -13.05 11.15 22.93
N VAL A 431 -13.68 11.22 24.11
CA VAL A 431 -12.99 11.47 25.38
C VAL A 431 -12.00 10.35 25.71
N LEU A 432 -12.39 9.09 25.55
CA LEU A 432 -11.50 7.95 25.80
C LEU A 432 -10.27 7.98 24.88
N LEU A 433 -10.46 8.25 23.59
CA LEU A 433 -9.35 8.36 22.65
C LEU A 433 -8.45 9.58 22.95
N ALA A 434 -9.03 10.72 23.34
CA ALA A 434 -8.26 11.90 23.73
C ALA A 434 -7.45 11.66 25.01
N LEU A 435 -8.01 10.98 26.02
CA LEU A 435 -7.31 10.57 27.23
C LEU A 435 -6.21 9.56 26.93
N ALA A 436 -6.45 8.60 26.03
CA ALA A 436 -5.41 7.71 25.53
C ALA A 436 -4.28 8.50 24.84
N GLY A 437 -4.62 9.50 24.03
CA GLY A 437 -3.64 10.41 23.43
C GLY A 437 -2.83 11.19 24.48
N GLN A 438 -3.49 11.68 25.53
CA GLN A 438 -2.83 12.41 26.61
C GLN A 438 -1.87 11.53 27.40
N THR A 439 -2.29 10.31 27.73
CA THR A 439 -1.45 9.35 28.46
C THR A 439 -0.28 8.86 27.62
N LEU A 440 -0.43 8.65 26.32
CA LEU A 440 0.64 8.10 25.48
C LEU A 440 1.61 9.17 24.95
N GLY A 441 1.09 10.29 24.46
CA GLY A 441 1.87 11.33 23.74
C GLY A 441 1.76 12.74 24.31
N GLY A 442 1.04 12.92 25.43
CA GLY A 442 0.83 14.22 26.06
C GLY A 442 -0.27 15.06 25.39
N LEU A 443 -0.35 16.33 25.78
CA LEU A 443 -1.44 17.24 25.39
C LEU A 443 -1.56 17.44 23.87
N ARG A 444 -0.43 17.45 23.15
CA ARG A 444 -0.43 17.63 21.68
C ARG A 444 -1.14 16.48 20.98
N THR A 445 -0.81 15.23 21.34
CA THR A 445 -1.46 14.03 20.78
C THR A 445 -2.94 13.98 21.15
N ALA A 446 -3.28 14.33 22.41
CA ALA A 446 -4.68 14.42 22.85
C ALA A 446 -5.50 15.39 22.00
N LEU A 447 -4.99 16.61 21.79
CA LEU A 447 -5.66 17.63 20.98
C LEU A 447 -5.78 17.21 19.51
N THR A 448 -4.75 16.59 18.93
CA THR A 448 -4.84 16.10 17.55
C THR A 448 -5.90 15.01 17.40
N VAL A 449 -5.97 14.06 18.35
CA VAL A 449 -6.96 12.98 18.32
C VAL A 449 -8.37 13.55 18.50
N LEU A 450 -8.55 14.48 19.45
CA LEU A 450 -9.81 15.17 19.67
C LEU A 450 -10.31 15.86 18.40
N LEU A 451 -9.46 16.68 17.76
CA LEU A 451 -9.83 17.43 16.55
C LEU A 451 -10.17 16.52 15.37
N LEU A 452 -9.40 15.46 15.15
CA LEU A 452 -9.64 14.50 14.07
C LEU A 452 -10.96 13.74 14.28
N MET A 453 -11.27 13.32 15.51
CA MET A 453 -12.53 12.61 15.78
C MET A 453 -13.74 13.55 15.76
N LEU A 454 -13.59 14.80 16.21
CA LEU A 454 -14.63 15.83 16.08
C LEU A 454 -14.91 16.17 14.61
N PHE A 455 -13.89 16.15 13.75
CA PHE A 455 -14.08 16.31 12.31
C PHE A 455 -14.95 15.19 11.72
N VAL A 456 -14.68 13.93 12.04
CA VAL A 456 -15.49 12.77 11.60
C VAL A 456 -16.95 12.87 12.08
N LEU A 457 -17.13 13.37 13.30
CA LEU A 457 -18.46 13.59 13.86
C LEU A 457 -19.21 14.73 13.15
N ALA A 458 -18.55 15.87 12.94
CA ALA A 458 -19.14 17.06 12.34
C ALA A 458 -19.58 16.85 10.90
N THR A 459 -18.95 15.92 10.16
CA THR A 459 -19.27 15.59 8.77
C THR A 459 -20.40 14.57 8.62
N GLY A 460 -20.93 14.02 9.72
CA GLY A 460 -22.06 13.07 9.69
C GLY A 460 -21.67 11.61 9.38
N TYR A 461 -20.38 11.31 9.27
CA TYR A 461 -19.90 9.97 8.91
C TYR A 461 -19.57 9.07 10.13
N TRP A 462 -20.09 9.40 11.32
CA TRP A 462 -19.79 8.70 12.57
C TRP A 462 -20.10 7.19 12.51
N GLN A 463 -21.28 6.81 12.02
CA GLN A 463 -21.71 5.42 11.96
C GLN A 463 -20.82 4.61 11.01
N ALA A 464 -20.54 5.15 9.82
CA ALA A 464 -19.63 4.53 8.85
C ALA A 464 -18.19 4.44 9.41
N ALA A 465 -17.76 5.44 10.19
CA ALA A 465 -16.46 5.42 10.88
C ALA A 465 -16.39 4.33 11.97
N MET A 466 -17.44 4.17 12.78
CA MET A 466 -17.50 3.06 13.75
C MET A 466 -17.51 1.71 13.04
N SER A 467 -18.18 1.61 11.88
CA SER A 467 -18.10 0.44 10.99
C SER A 467 -16.66 0.15 10.54
N SER A 468 -15.91 1.18 10.12
CA SER A 468 -14.50 1.04 9.76
C SER A 468 -13.63 0.58 10.94
N ILE A 469 -13.86 1.16 12.12
CA ILE A 469 -13.07 0.88 13.32
C ILE A 469 -13.31 -0.56 13.81
N TYR A 470 -14.56 -1.04 13.89
CA TYR A 470 -14.80 -2.41 14.37
C TYR A 470 -14.11 -3.43 13.46
N LEU A 471 -14.26 -3.28 12.15
CA LEU A 471 -13.73 -4.25 11.19
C LEU A 471 -12.21 -4.24 11.22
N THR A 472 -11.61 -3.06 11.27
CA THR A 472 -10.15 -2.91 11.36
C THR A 472 -9.61 -3.48 12.67
N VAL A 473 -10.20 -3.13 13.82
CA VAL A 473 -9.74 -3.60 15.13
C VAL A 473 -9.82 -5.12 15.21
N LEU A 474 -10.94 -5.71 14.76
CA LEU A 474 -11.11 -7.15 14.78
C LEU A 474 -10.15 -7.86 13.83
N SER A 475 -9.97 -7.36 12.61
CA SER A 475 -9.00 -7.90 11.65
C SER A 475 -7.55 -7.79 12.14
N VAL A 476 -7.17 -6.66 12.73
CA VAL A 476 -5.83 -6.48 13.30
C VAL A 476 -5.62 -7.40 14.49
N ALA A 477 -6.59 -7.51 15.38
CA ALA A 477 -6.51 -8.43 16.53
C ALA A 477 -6.28 -9.87 16.08
N LEU A 478 -7.04 -10.34 15.06
CA LEU A 478 -6.88 -11.67 14.51
C LEU A 478 -5.53 -11.83 13.77
N ALA A 479 -5.12 -10.84 12.99
CA ALA A 479 -3.83 -10.85 12.29
C ALA A 479 -2.64 -10.88 13.26
N LEU A 480 -2.70 -10.15 14.38
CA LEU A 480 -1.67 -10.18 15.42
C LEU A 480 -1.70 -11.50 16.20
N ALA A 481 -2.88 -12.01 16.52
CA ALA A 481 -3.04 -13.29 17.21
C ALA A 481 -2.47 -14.47 16.41
N ILE A 482 -2.53 -14.42 15.09
CA ILE A 482 -1.94 -15.43 14.20
C ILE A 482 -0.45 -15.10 13.93
N GLY A 483 -0.18 -13.85 13.54
CA GLY A 483 1.11 -13.46 12.97
C GLY A 483 2.22 -13.29 13.99
N LEU A 484 1.96 -12.69 15.16
CA LEU A 484 3.01 -12.50 16.17
C LEU A 484 3.54 -13.83 16.73
N PRO A 485 2.69 -14.80 17.15
CA PRO A 485 3.20 -16.09 17.62
C PRO A 485 3.97 -16.84 16.54
N LEU A 486 3.47 -16.83 15.30
CA LEU A 486 4.16 -17.47 14.18
C LEU A 486 5.52 -16.80 13.91
N GLY A 487 5.59 -15.47 13.91
CA GLY A 487 6.83 -14.73 13.73
C GLY A 487 7.85 -14.98 14.84
N ILE A 488 7.40 -14.99 16.10
CA ILE A 488 8.23 -15.30 17.26
C ILE A 488 8.75 -16.73 17.18
N TRP A 489 7.92 -17.70 16.77
CA TRP A 489 8.32 -19.10 16.60
C TRP A 489 9.35 -19.27 15.48
N VAL A 490 9.14 -18.63 14.33
CA VAL A 490 10.10 -18.65 13.20
C VAL A 490 11.43 -18.01 13.59
N SER A 491 11.43 -17.00 14.46
CA SER A 491 12.67 -16.35 14.94
C SER A 491 13.66 -17.36 15.55
N GLY A 492 13.16 -18.41 16.22
CA GLY A 492 13.97 -19.46 16.84
C GLY A 492 14.48 -20.52 15.86
N GLN A 493 14.06 -20.50 14.59
CA GLN A 493 14.38 -21.53 13.61
C GLN A 493 15.06 -20.96 12.35
N PRO A 494 16.40 -20.82 12.33
CA PRO A 494 17.14 -20.21 11.23
C PRO A 494 16.82 -20.79 9.84
N ARG A 495 16.47 -22.08 9.77
CA ARG A 495 16.08 -22.77 8.52
C ARG A 495 14.78 -22.24 7.92
N LEU A 496 13.84 -21.77 8.75
CA LEU A 496 12.54 -21.25 8.30
C LEU A 496 12.58 -19.77 7.89
N HIS A 497 13.63 -19.02 8.23
CA HIS A 497 13.68 -17.58 7.93
C HIS A 497 13.56 -17.29 6.43
N ARG A 498 14.37 -17.95 5.60
CA ARG A 498 14.37 -17.76 4.14
C ARG A 498 13.03 -18.14 3.47
N PRO A 499 12.48 -19.36 3.68
CA PRO A 499 11.21 -19.72 3.05
C PRO A 499 10.04 -18.86 3.52
N VAL A 500 9.97 -18.53 4.82
CA VAL A 500 8.91 -17.66 5.34
C VAL A 500 9.03 -16.26 4.74
N GLN A 501 10.23 -15.67 4.68
CA GLN A 501 10.44 -14.37 4.03
C GLN A 501 9.98 -14.38 2.56
N LEU A 502 10.27 -15.44 1.81
CA LEU A 502 9.81 -15.57 0.42
C LEU A 502 8.29 -15.57 0.32
N VAL A 503 7.60 -16.31 1.20
CA VAL A 503 6.14 -16.32 1.26
C VAL A 503 5.60 -14.93 1.62
N LEU A 504 6.17 -14.28 2.64
CA LEU A 504 5.75 -12.94 3.07
C LEU A 504 5.97 -11.89 1.98
N ASP A 505 7.10 -11.93 1.28
CA ASP A 505 7.39 -11.04 0.14
C ASP A 505 6.41 -11.29 -1.01
N THR A 506 6.07 -12.56 -1.28
CA THR A 506 5.08 -12.91 -2.32
C THR A 506 3.69 -12.40 -1.93
N LEU A 507 3.25 -12.63 -0.69
CA LEU A 507 1.98 -12.11 -0.20
C LEU A 507 1.95 -10.57 -0.32
N GLN A 508 2.96 -9.87 0.16
CA GLN A 508 2.97 -8.40 0.13
C GLN A 508 3.07 -7.79 -1.27
N THR A 509 3.48 -8.57 -2.27
CA THR A 509 3.52 -8.14 -3.69
C THR A 509 2.25 -8.52 -4.45
N LEU A 510 1.46 -9.47 -3.96
CA LEU A 510 0.16 -9.79 -4.55
C LEU A 510 -0.77 -8.58 -4.49
N PRO A 511 -1.42 -8.23 -5.61
CA PRO A 511 -2.40 -7.17 -5.61
C PRO A 511 -3.55 -7.47 -4.63
N THR A 512 -4.02 -6.44 -3.95
CA THR A 512 -5.05 -6.53 -2.90
C THR A 512 -6.35 -7.17 -3.36
N LEU A 513 -6.81 -6.94 -4.61
CA LEU A 513 -8.02 -7.60 -5.14
C LEU A 513 -7.89 -9.12 -5.25
N VAL A 514 -6.67 -9.65 -5.38
CA VAL A 514 -6.44 -11.11 -5.44
C VAL A 514 -6.81 -11.78 -4.11
N TYR A 515 -6.63 -11.06 -3.00
CA TYR A 515 -7.04 -11.53 -1.66
C TYR A 515 -8.56 -11.61 -1.49
N LEU A 516 -9.31 -10.76 -2.19
CA LEU A 516 -10.76 -10.71 -2.07
C LEU A 516 -11.45 -11.86 -2.79
N LEU A 517 -10.92 -12.29 -3.95
CA LEU A 517 -11.50 -13.36 -4.75
C LEU A 517 -11.81 -14.65 -3.96
N PRO A 518 -10.85 -15.29 -3.27
CA PRO A 518 -11.12 -16.53 -2.54
C PRO A 518 -12.02 -16.29 -1.32
N ALA A 519 -11.88 -15.14 -0.65
CA ALA A 519 -12.73 -14.79 0.50
C ALA A 519 -14.20 -14.67 0.09
N VAL A 520 -14.47 -13.96 -1.01
CA VAL A 520 -15.83 -13.79 -1.57
C VAL A 520 -16.40 -15.12 -2.05
N MET A 521 -15.59 -15.94 -2.72
CA MET A 521 -16.09 -17.21 -3.27
C MET A 521 -16.41 -18.24 -2.19
N LEU A 522 -15.64 -18.26 -1.10
CA LEU A 522 -15.85 -19.19 0.02
C LEU A 522 -16.91 -18.70 1.01
N PHE A 523 -16.98 -17.39 1.27
CA PHE A 523 -17.80 -16.83 2.34
C PHE A 523 -18.85 -15.82 1.88
N ARG A 524 -19.06 -15.68 0.56
CA ARG A 524 -20.00 -14.75 -0.07
C ARG A 524 -19.65 -13.28 0.19
N ASN A 525 -20.48 -12.37 -0.29
CA ASN A 525 -20.30 -10.94 -0.04
C ASN A 525 -20.64 -10.57 1.41
N GLY A 526 -19.96 -9.55 1.95
CA GLY A 526 -20.19 -8.99 3.28
C GLY A 526 -18.96 -8.89 4.18
N ASP A 527 -19.21 -8.41 5.41
CA ASP A 527 -18.18 -8.01 6.38
C ASP A 527 -17.21 -9.15 6.76
N PHE A 528 -17.68 -10.40 6.83
CA PHE A 528 -16.82 -11.54 7.16
C PHE A 528 -15.77 -11.81 6.09
N SER A 529 -16.13 -11.71 4.82
CA SER A 529 -15.18 -11.90 3.70
C SER A 529 -14.17 -10.76 3.63
N ALA A 530 -14.62 -9.54 3.92
CA ALA A 530 -13.73 -8.40 4.11
C ALA A 530 -12.74 -8.63 5.26
N LEU A 531 -13.22 -9.13 6.41
CA LEU A 531 -12.37 -9.48 7.55
C LEU A 531 -11.27 -10.47 7.15
N ILE A 532 -11.63 -11.56 6.47
CA ILE A 532 -10.66 -12.58 6.03
C ILE A 532 -9.62 -11.97 5.09
N ALA A 533 -10.05 -11.19 4.10
CA ALA A 533 -9.12 -10.56 3.15
C ALA A 533 -8.17 -9.55 3.83
N ILE A 534 -8.68 -8.75 4.77
CA ILE A 534 -7.86 -7.82 5.57
C ILE A 534 -6.85 -8.58 6.42
N VAL A 535 -7.27 -9.69 7.07
CA VAL A 535 -6.38 -10.52 7.89
C VAL A 535 -5.30 -11.17 7.04
N SER A 536 -5.63 -11.72 5.87
CA SER A 536 -4.67 -12.33 4.95
C SER A 536 -3.60 -11.36 4.47
N TYR A 537 -3.95 -10.09 4.29
CA TYR A 537 -3.01 -9.03 3.90
C TYR A 537 -2.19 -8.52 5.10
N ALA A 538 -2.84 -8.29 6.24
CA ALA A 538 -2.24 -7.68 7.43
C ALA A 538 -1.42 -8.66 8.29
N VAL A 539 -1.56 -9.98 8.11
CA VAL A 539 -0.77 -10.97 8.86
C VAL A 539 0.72 -10.90 8.51
N ALA A 540 1.07 -10.49 7.29
CA ALA A 540 2.44 -10.46 6.83
C ALA A 540 3.38 -9.53 7.63
N PRO A 541 3.04 -8.25 7.89
CA PRO A 541 3.84 -7.41 8.78
C PRO A 541 3.89 -7.96 10.21
N ALA A 542 2.80 -8.53 10.74
CA ALA A 542 2.80 -9.13 12.08
C ALA A 542 3.83 -10.26 12.21
N ILE A 543 3.92 -11.15 11.22
CA ILE A 543 4.94 -12.22 11.18
C ILE A 543 6.34 -11.61 11.05
N ARG A 544 6.54 -10.69 10.10
CA ARG A 544 7.85 -10.09 9.82
C ARG A 544 8.42 -9.37 11.04
N TYR A 545 7.64 -8.51 11.68
CA TYR A 545 8.08 -7.79 12.86
C TYR A 545 8.18 -8.68 14.10
N GLY A 546 7.36 -9.74 14.20
CA GLY A 546 7.55 -10.78 15.21
C GLY A 546 8.91 -11.48 15.08
N MET A 547 9.32 -11.83 13.86
CA MET A 547 10.64 -12.42 13.59
C MET A 547 11.77 -11.46 13.92
N VAL A 548 11.70 -10.24 13.38
CA VAL A 548 12.75 -9.22 13.48
C VAL A 548 12.91 -8.72 14.91
N GLY A 549 11.80 -8.46 15.62
CA GLY A 549 11.84 -7.98 17.00
C GLY A 549 12.56 -8.95 17.93
N MET A 550 12.33 -10.25 17.75
CA MET A 550 12.98 -11.29 18.57
C MET A 550 14.45 -11.54 18.21
N ALA A 551 14.89 -11.11 17.02
CA ALA A 551 16.26 -11.24 16.54
C ALA A 551 17.16 -10.05 16.94
N HIS A 552 16.57 -8.88 17.22
CA HIS A 552 17.29 -7.65 17.61
C HIS A 552 17.54 -7.52 19.12
N VAL A 553 17.22 -8.56 19.91
CA VAL A 553 17.51 -8.56 21.34
C VAL A 553 19.04 -8.63 21.52
N PRO A 554 19.67 -7.67 22.23
CA PRO A 554 21.12 -7.65 22.44
C PRO A 554 21.61 -8.96 23.07
N SER A 555 22.69 -9.54 22.52
CA SER A 555 23.26 -10.81 22.99
C SER A 555 23.73 -10.72 24.44
N GLU A 556 24.20 -9.56 24.87
CA GLU A 556 24.68 -9.27 26.21
C GLU A 556 23.56 -9.46 27.25
N ARG A 557 22.33 -9.04 26.93
CA ARG A 557 21.16 -9.25 27.79
C ARG A 557 20.83 -10.75 27.90
N MET A 558 21.02 -11.50 26.82
CA MET A 558 20.77 -12.95 26.81
C MET A 558 21.79 -13.70 27.66
N GLU A 559 23.06 -13.37 27.51
CA GLU A 559 24.16 -13.96 28.27
C GLU A 559 24.01 -13.67 29.76
N ALA A 560 23.68 -12.43 30.14
CA ALA A 560 23.41 -12.07 31.52
C ALA A 560 22.24 -12.87 32.13
N ALA A 561 21.17 -13.10 31.35
CA ALA A 561 20.03 -13.90 31.78
C ALA A 561 20.42 -15.37 32.02
N LEU A 562 21.21 -15.95 31.11
CA LEU A 562 21.71 -17.32 31.22
C LEU A 562 22.65 -17.48 32.42
N MET A 563 23.58 -16.54 32.63
CA MET A 563 24.48 -16.54 33.80
C MET A 563 23.72 -16.39 35.12
N SER A 564 22.56 -15.73 35.11
CA SER A 564 21.67 -15.61 36.27
C SER A 564 20.81 -16.85 36.52
N GLY A 565 20.99 -17.93 35.75
CA GLY A 565 20.21 -19.17 35.89
C GLY A 565 18.77 -19.09 35.38
N CYS A 566 18.45 -18.12 34.51
CA CYS A 566 17.11 -18.01 33.94
C CYS A 566 16.80 -19.21 33.04
N THR A 567 15.66 -19.86 33.29
CA THR A 567 15.09 -20.86 32.36
C THR A 567 14.74 -20.22 31.01
N PRO A 568 14.62 -21.01 29.92
CA PRO A 568 14.24 -20.49 28.60
C PRO A 568 12.92 -19.71 28.60
N TRP A 569 11.97 -20.10 29.45
CA TRP A 569 10.71 -19.38 29.60
C TRP A 569 10.87 -18.06 30.37
N GLN A 570 11.69 -18.06 31.43
CA GLN A 570 11.99 -16.85 32.18
C GLN A 570 12.76 -15.84 31.34
N SER A 571 13.77 -16.28 30.57
CA SER A 571 14.53 -15.42 29.66
C SER A 571 13.66 -14.91 28.53
N PHE A 572 12.76 -15.74 27.98
CA PHE A 572 11.78 -15.29 27.00
C PHE A 572 10.86 -14.20 27.55
N ARG A 573 10.20 -14.46 28.69
CA ARG A 573 9.17 -13.57 29.25
C ARG A 573 9.73 -12.28 29.85
N HIS A 574 10.88 -12.34 30.51
CA HIS A 574 11.41 -11.21 31.29
C HIS A 574 12.55 -10.47 30.59
N VAL A 575 13.19 -11.06 29.58
CA VAL A 575 14.35 -10.45 28.90
C VAL A 575 14.05 -10.23 27.42
N ARG A 576 13.72 -11.27 26.66
CA ARG A 576 13.50 -11.15 25.20
C ARG A 576 12.27 -10.32 24.87
N LEU A 577 11.12 -10.68 25.44
CA LEU A 577 9.85 -10.05 25.09
C LEU A 577 9.82 -8.56 25.46
N PRO A 578 10.27 -8.13 26.65
CA PRO A 578 10.35 -6.71 26.98
C PRO A 578 11.31 -5.97 26.05
N SER A 579 12.52 -6.49 25.82
CA SER A 579 13.51 -5.86 24.93
C SER A 579 13.04 -5.76 23.47
N ALA A 580 12.17 -6.68 23.03
CA ALA A 580 11.62 -6.68 21.69
C ALA A 580 10.39 -5.78 21.56
N LEU A 581 9.79 -5.32 22.67
CA LEU A 581 8.50 -4.61 22.69
C LEU A 581 8.46 -3.38 21.79
N PRO A 582 9.47 -2.49 21.75
CA PRO A 582 9.45 -1.33 20.85
C PRO A 582 9.31 -1.75 19.37
N THR A 583 10.03 -2.80 18.97
CA THR A 583 9.99 -3.33 17.60
C THR A 583 8.67 -4.06 17.32
N LEU A 584 8.13 -4.79 18.29
CA LEU A 584 6.81 -5.43 18.17
C LEU A 584 5.69 -4.39 18.04
N LEU A 585 5.76 -3.27 18.78
CA LEU A 585 4.81 -2.16 18.66
C LEU A 585 4.89 -1.46 17.30
N LEU A 586 6.08 -1.33 16.71
CA LEU A 586 6.21 -0.91 15.32
C LEU A 586 5.52 -1.89 14.36
N GLY A 587 5.64 -3.19 14.62
CA GLY A 587 4.91 -4.23 13.90
C GLY A 587 3.40 -4.14 14.01
N VAL A 588 2.88 -3.84 15.21
CA VAL A 588 1.46 -3.54 15.43
C VAL A 588 1.04 -2.34 14.60
N ASN A 589 1.81 -1.25 14.61
CA ASN A 589 1.51 -0.08 13.79
C ASN A 589 1.44 -0.43 12.29
N GLN A 590 2.41 -1.17 11.76
CA GLN A 590 2.38 -1.59 10.36
C GLN A 590 1.20 -2.52 10.03
N THR A 591 0.83 -3.40 10.97
CA THR A 591 -0.34 -4.27 10.82
C THR A 591 -1.63 -3.46 10.73
N VAL A 592 -1.78 -2.44 11.58
CA VAL A 592 -2.93 -1.52 11.56
C VAL A 592 -2.98 -0.72 10.25
N MET A 593 -1.85 -0.16 9.82
CA MET A 593 -1.80 0.62 8.59
C MET A 593 -2.11 -0.23 7.35
N MET A 594 -1.60 -1.47 7.28
CA MET A 594 -1.94 -2.39 6.19
C MET A 594 -3.41 -2.82 6.24
N ALA A 595 -3.97 -3.03 7.44
CA ALA A 595 -5.38 -3.36 7.59
C ALA A 595 -6.31 -2.22 7.14
N LEU A 596 -6.00 -0.98 7.53
CA LEU A 596 -6.74 0.22 7.09
C LEU A 596 -6.65 0.47 5.59
N SER A 597 -5.47 0.24 4.99
CA SER A 597 -5.28 0.31 3.54
C SER A 597 -6.16 -0.72 2.82
N MET A 598 -6.18 -1.96 3.33
CA MET A 598 -6.99 -3.03 2.78
C MET A 598 -8.50 -2.84 3.01
N LEU A 599 -8.91 -2.19 4.11
CA LEU A 599 -10.30 -1.90 4.43
C LEU A 599 -11.02 -1.16 3.28
N VAL A 600 -10.37 -0.16 2.71
CA VAL A 600 -10.89 0.62 1.57
C VAL A 600 -11.19 -0.28 0.37
N ILE A 601 -10.33 -1.26 0.12
CA ILE A 601 -10.43 -2.15 -1.04
C ILE A 601 -11.43 -3.27 -0.76
N ALA A 602 -11.47 -3.75 0.49
CA ALA A 602 -12.44 -4.73 0.97
C ALA A 602 -13.89 -4.24 0.86
N ALA A 603 -14.10 -2.91 0.83
CA ALA A 603 -15.40 -2.33 0.55
C ALA A 603 -16.06 -2.82 -0.75
N LEU A 604 -15.26 -3.18 -1.76
CA LEU A 604 -15.75 -3.77 -3.02
C LEU A 604 -16.60 -5.04 -2.84
N VAL A 605 -16.52 -5.68 -1.68
CA VAL A 605 -17.26 -6.89 -1.30
C VAL A 605 -18.62 -6.57 -0.65
N GLY A 606 -19.03 -5.30 -0.59
CA GLY A 606 -20.37 -4.88 -0.20
C GLY A 606 -20.56 -4.76 1.31
N THR A 607 -19.62 -4.12 1.98
CA THR A 607 -19.62 -3.84 3.42
C THR A 607 -20.34 -2.51 3.74
N ARG A 608 -20.24 -1.98 4.97
CA ARG A 608 -21.05 -0.82 5.44
C ARG A 608 -20.24 0.35 6.00
N GLU A 609 -18.95 0.37 5.77
CA GLU A 609 -18.02 1.35 6.32
C GLU A 609 -17.66 2.47 5.34
N LEU A 610 -16.82 3.41 5.78
CA LEU A 610 -16.41 4.56 4.99
C LEU A 610 -15.84 4.21 3.61
N GLY A 611 -15.11 3.10 3.49
CA GLY A 611 -14.57 2.64 2.21
C GLY A 611 -15.68 2.41 1.18
N GLN A 612 -16.83 1.89 1.62
CA GLN A 612 -17.97 1.65 0.76
C GLN A 612 -18.63 2.94 0.31
N GLU A 613 -18.68 3.95 1.19
CA GLU A 613 -19.18 5.28 0.85
C GLU A 613 -18.31 5.96 -0.22
N VAL A 614 -16.98 5.84 -0.12
CA VAL A 614 -16.08 6.36 -1.15
C VAL A 614 -16.30 5.63 -2.48
N TYR A 615 -16.49 4.31 -2.44
CA TYR A 615 -16.72 3.51 -3.65
C TYR A 615 -18.08 3.79 -4.30
N THR A 616 -19.16 3.88 -3.53
CA THR A 616 -20.50 4.23 -4.05
C THR A 616 -20.52 5.63 -4.64
N SER A 617 -19.84 6.58 -3.99
CA SER A 617 -19.67 7.94 -4.50
C SER A 617 -18.91 7.96 -5.83
N LEU A 618 -17.85 7.15 -5.97
CA LEU A 618 -17.13 7.00 -7.24
C LEU A 618 -18.05 6.45 -8.34
N ALA A 619 -18.84 5.43 -8.03
CA ALA A 619 -19.77 4.81 -8.97
C ALA A 619 -20.90 5.76 -9.40
N ARG A 620 -21.34 6.66 -8.50
CA ARG A 620 -22.35 7.70 -8.78
C ARG A 620 -21.77 8.98 -9.39
N GLY A 621 -20.46 9.18 -9.33
CA GLY A 621 -19.82 10.43 -9.74
C GLY A 621 -19.98 11.59 -8.76
N GLU A 622 -20.28 11.30 -7.49
CA GLU A 622 -20.53 12.28 -6.43
C GLU A 622 -19.23 12.64 -5.69
N THR A 623 -18.53 13.69 -6.13
CA THR A 623 -17.20 14.08 -5.61
C THR A 623 -17.22 14.46 -4.12
N GLY A 624 -18.24 15.16 -3.67
CA GLY A 624 -18.36 15.66 -2.30
C GLY A 624 -18.34 14.56 -1.24
N PRO A 625 -19.35 13.66 -1.22
CA PRO A 625 -19.40 12.54 -0.28
C PRO A 625 -18.15 11.65 -0.35
N GLY A 626 -17.68 11.32 -1.57
CA GLY A 626 -16.51 10.46 -1.73
C GLY A 626 -15.21 11.03 -1.15
N ILE A 627 -14.98 12.34 -1.26
CA ILE A 627 -13.78 12.98 -0.71
C ILE A 627 -13.88 13.13 0.81
N VAL A 628 -15.04 13.54 1.33
CA VAL A 628 -15.23 13.71 2.76
C VAL A 628 -15.17 12.38 3.50
N ALA A 629 -15.80 11.32 2.97
CA ALA A 629 -15.66 9.97 3.51
C ALA A 629 -14.19 9.51 3.46
N GLY A 630 -13.46 9.81 2.38
CA GLY A 630 -12.03 9.56 2.27
C GLY A 630 -11.19 10.28 3.33
N LEU A 631 -11.46 11.57 3.57
CA LEU A 631 -10.84 12.33 4.64
C LEU A 631 -11.16 11.75 6.03
N CYS A 632 -12.38 11.25 6.24
CA CYS A 632 -12.73 10.57 7.49
C CYS A 632 -11.92 9.28 7.70
N VAL A 633 -11.67 8.50 6.64
CA VAL A 633 -10.75 7.33 6.73
C VAL A 633 -9.34 7.79 7.08
N ALA A 634 -8.85 8.88 6.48
CA ALA A 634 -7.55 9.45 6.84
C ALA A 634 -7.48 9.89 8.30
N CYS A 635 -8.55 10.48 8.85
CA CYS A 635 -8.63 10.83 10.26
C CYS A 635 -8.48 9.59 11.16
N ILE A 636 -9.18 8.49 10.86
CA ILE A 636 -9.06 7.24 11.62
C ILE A 636 -7.63 6.70 11.54
N ALA A 637 -7.01 6.71 10.36
CA ALA A 637 -5.63 6.26 10.17
C ALA A 637 -4.62 7.13 10.93
N LEU A 638 -4.77 8.45 10.89
CA LEU A 638 -3.91 9.39 11.62
C LEU A 638 -4.07 9.27 13.14
N VAL A 639 -5.30 9.02 13.64
CA VAL A 639 -5.53 8.74 15.06
C VAL A 639 -4.82 7.45 15.47
N ALA A 640 -4.95 6.39 14.68
CA ALA A 640 -4.27 5.12 14.96
C ALA A 640 -2.74 5.27 14.97
N ASP A 641 -2.15 5.90 13.94
CA ASP A 641 -0.70 6.13 13.86
C ASP A 641 -0.20 7.01 15.03
N ALA A 642 -0.92 8.09 15.35
CA ALA A 642 -0.54 8.99 16.44
C ALA A 642 -0.50 8.27 17.80
N LEU A 643 -1.50 7.43 18.09
CA LEU A 643 -1.57 6.68 19.35
C LEU A 643 -0.48 5.60 19.40
N LEU A 644 -0.33 4.79 18.35
CA LEU A 644 0.63 3.69 18.31
C LEU A 644 2.08 4.17 18.33
N LYS A 645 2.40 5.22 17.57
CA LYS A 645 3.73 5.82 17.55
C LYS A 645 4.10 6.46 18.89
N SER A 646 3.16 7.16 19.52
CA SER A 646 3.37 7.73 20.86
C SER A 646 3.61 6.62 21.89
N GLY A 647 2.85 5.53 21.82
CA GLY A 647 3.04 4.34 22.66
C GLY A 647 4.41 3.70 22.46
N ALA A 648 4.85 3.51 21.21
CA ALA A 648 6.17 2.95 20.90
C ALA A 648 7.32 3.82 21.40
N GLN A 649 7.24 5.14 21.24
CA GLN A 649 8.24 6.08 21.75
C GLN A 649 8.32 6.06 23.28
N ARG A 650 7.17 5.97 23.95
CA ARG A 650 7.12 5.86 25.41
C ARG A 650 7.73 4.55 25.91
N ALA A 651 7.46 3.43 25.24
CA ALA A 651 8.07 2.14 25.55
C ALA A 651 9.60 2.18 25.41
N ALA A 652 10.11 2.79 24.34
CA ALA A 652 11.55 2.94 24.12
C ALA A 652 12.25 3.81 25.18
N ARG A 653 11.60 4.87 25.68
CA ARG A 653 12.15 5.72 26.75
C ARG A 653 12.25 5.00 28.08
N HIS A 654 11.26 4.18 28.43
CA HIS A 654 11.30 3.40 29.67
C HIS A 654 12.45 2.38 29.72
N GLU A 655 12.86 1.82 28.57
CA GLU A 655 14.10 1.03 28.52
C GLU A 655 15.33 1.91 28.74
N GLY A 656 15.41 3.08 28.11
CA GLY A 656 16.53 4.01 28.29
C GLY A 656 16.69 4.56 29.71
N GLU A 657 15.58 4.83 30.41
CA GLU A 657 15.57 5.33 31.80
C GLU A 657 15.82 4.23 32.84
N ALA A 658 15.51 2.96 32.55
CA ALA A 658 15.92 1.84 33.39
C ALA A 658 17.44 1.54 33.30
N HIS A 659 18.14 2.21 32.38
CA HIS A 659 19.58 2.10 32.15
C HIS A 659 20.40 3.27 32.71
N ALA A 660 19.74 4.34 33.19
CA ALA A 660 20.36 5.45 33.92
C ALA A 660 20.10 5.29 35.41
#